data_AF-A0AAN9UWA7-F1
#
_entry.id   AF-A0AAN9UWA7-F1
#
_cell.length_a   1.000
_cell.length_b   1.000
_cell.length_c   1.000
_cell.angle_alpha   90.00
_cell.angle_beta   90.00
_cell.angle_gamma   90.00
#
_symmetry.space_group_name_H-M   'P 1'
#
loop_
_entity.id
_entity.type
_entity.pdbx_description
1 polymer ?
#
loop_
_entity_poly.entity_id
_entity_poly.type
_entity_poly.pdbx_seq_one_letter_code
_entity_poly.pdbx_strand_id
1 'polypeptide(L)'
;MARAYTETNPVVYIHRDKEDLYRLLKLSPHDVDRLMIADQKHREFSNLEYYNLSDSSGEEEVTAPTTLRSTLMSSARLIRARQDFINFLDLILGHTLTRSWMENPFSINAIPPEHRLYTFALHLRLSTLLDPKTNLDELEASAEAVELIIDTWPDHLLDIIAMQVALIRRKLDVPIIFNVEENPRGERRRPQEERDTMDLKLMLHGLRLGVEYLSLDLERNYDLVSHVLDMRGRTKIIGNYVVKGFGQPQWNEDIYVERFLRAQSFGCHIVRIGRFCAGDKSEENWRIFKNKINALPEPKPLLIAYDFSVLGATSALQNISFNPVGHNSLEASPREWLSGVQTSRGAMRLLFRQGLLQPLNFYTLGSNVYYSASPAMHRAAYEHYSKSVPRDRTAPTPPNQPFAFLTPCYERINFMEIIILKCSCEALLIQSTIVMPHTFDARQCKSIEEVDWLRSGHSFGGASLTAPFKVAIMSRCEHLSSHATAIGAVNTLLPLRGKTSSILDHANARNTAGTATKFYGNNTDWSAIVTCLRRSISPRNYVQPSRTTGLVIGAGGMARAAIYALIKLGCRNIFIYNRTRSNAERVAGHFNKYAREQQLLARHNVDGRICQVLDSSSEPWPDGYQQPTMVLSCIPASGTDDAPPVDFRMPPQWLKSPTGGVVVEVSLVPFANRLDSF
;
A
#
# COMPACT_ATOMS: atom_id res chain seq x y z
N MET A 1 14.74 26.10 26.63
CA MET A 1 15.70 25.22 25.93
C MET A 1 15.00 24.32 24.92
N ALA A 2 14.00 23.50 25.29
CA ALA A 2 13.28 22.64 24.35
C ALA A 2 12.57 23.37 23.19
N ARG A 3 11.92 24.52 23.44
CA ARG A 3 11.24 25.32 22.39
C ARG A 3 12.19 25.93 21.34
N ALA A 4 13.42 26.27 21.73
CA ALA A 4 14.44 26.70 20.77
C ALA A 4 14.98 25.52 19.94
N TYR A 5 14.95 24.31 20.50
CA TYR A 5 15.36 23.10 19.79
C TYR A 5 14.36 22.69 18.71
N THR A 6 13.06 22.91 18.93
CA THR A 6 12.01 22.63 17.93
C THR A 6 12.07 23.50 16.67
N GLU A 7 12.77 24.63 16.72
CA GLU A 7 12.96 25.51 15.55
C GLU A 7 13.94 24.90 14.54
N THR A 8 14.91 24.11 15.02
CA THR A 8 15.99 23.55 14.20
C THR A 8 15.89 22.05 14.02
N ASN A 9 15.16 21.35 14.89
CA ASN A 9 15.11 19.89 14.92
C ASN A 9 13.68 19.36 14.98
N PRO A 10 13.38 18.21 14.36
CA PRO A 10 12.11 17.52 14.56
C PRO A 10 12.06 16.92 15.97
N VAL A 11 11.03 17.29 16.74
CA VAL A 11 10.73 16.75 18.06
C VAL A 11 9.32 16.15 18.01
N VAL A 12 9.27 14.83 18.08
CA VAL A 12 8.03 14.05 17.94
C VAL A 12 7.46 13.75 19.33
N TYR A 13 6.25 14.22 19.59
CA TYR A 13 5.45 13.81 20.74
C TYR A 13 4.75 12.49 20.41
N ILE A 14 5.03 11.44 21.20
CA ILE A 14 4.45 10.11 21.02
C ILE A 14 3.48 9.85 22.16
N HIS A 15 2.21 9.60 21.82
CA HIS A 15 1.17 9.30 22.79
C HIS A 15 0.23 8.20 22.31
N ARG A 16 -0.67 7.75 23.18
CA ARG A 16 -1.49 6.55 23.01
C ARG A 16 -2.77 6.67 23.83
N ASP A 17 -3.71 5.78 23.55
CA ASP A 17 -5.01 5.79 24.21
C ASP A 17 -4.89 5.64 25.74
N LYS A 18 -5.78 6.35 26.45
CA LYS A 18 -5.84 6.39 27.92
C LYS A 18 -6.13 5.01 28.51
N GLU A 19 -7.04 4.24 27.93
CA GLU A 19 -7.41 2.91 28.41
C GLU A 19 -6.27 1.92 28.23
N ASP A 20 -5.50 2.06 27.15
CA ASP A 20 -4.31 1.24 26.91
C ASP A 20 -3.17 1.59 27.88
N LEU A 21 -3.02 2.86 28.25
CA LEU A 21 -2.09 3.31 29.30
C LEU A 21 -2.47 2.73 30.67
N TYR A 22 -3.76 2.76 31.02
CA TYR A 22 -4.27 2.12 32.23
C TYR A 22 -3.90 0.62 32.28
N ARG A 23 -4.17 -0.12 31.18
CA ARG A 23 -3.86 -1.55 31.07
C ARG A 23 -2.36 -1.86 31.18
N LEU A 24 -1.52 -1.07 30.52
CA LEU A 24 -0.08 -1.34 30.43
C LEU A 24 0.70 -0.93 31.69
N LEU A 25 0.35 0.19 32.31
CA LEU A 25 1.06 0.71 33.49
C LEU A 25 0.46 0.24 34.81
N LYS A 26 -0.73 -0.39 34.79
CA LYS A 26 -1.46 -0.87 35.99
C LYS A 26 -1.64 0.24 37.04
N LEU A 27 -1.89 1.46 36.58
CA LEU A 27 -2.06 2.65 37.43
C LEU A 27 -3.51 2.81 37.87
N SER A 28 -3.73 3.53 38.98
CA SER A 28 -5.08 3.92 39.38
C SER A 28 -5.66 4.95 38.39
N PRO A 29 -7.00 5.03 38.21
CA PRO A 29 -7.62 6.00 37.30
C PRO A 29 -7.20 7.45 37.58
N HIS A 30 -7.03 7.80 38.86
CA HIS A 30 -6.64 9.14 39.29
C HIS A 30 -5.19 9.50 38.91
N ASP A 31 -4.28 8.53 39.00
CA ASP A 31 -2.88 8.75 38.61
C ASP A 31 -2.74 8.87 37.08
N VAL A 32 -3.58 8.17 36.33
CA VAL A 32 -3.65 8.30 34.86
C VAL A 32 -4.16 9.68 34.47
N ASP A 33 -5.21 10.20 35.11
CA ASP A 33 -5.71 11.55 34.81
C ASP A 33 -4.65 12.63 35.04
N ARG A 34 -3.90 12.53 36.13
CA ARG A 34 -2.75 13.41 36.40
C ARG A 34 -1.66 13.26 35.34
N LEU A 35 -1.38 12.03 34.92
CA LEU A 35 -0.41 11.75 33.86
C LEU A 35 -0.86 12.37 32.54
N MET A 36 -2.14 12.25 32.16
CA MET A 36 -2.69 12.82 30.92
C MET A 36 -2.64 14.34 30.89
N ILE A 37 -2.92 15.00 32.01
CA ILE A 37 -2.76 16.47 32.12
C ILE A 37 -1.30 16.87 31.92
N ALA A 38 -0.36 16.13 32.50
CA ALA A 38 1.06 16.36 32.28
C ALA A 38 1.48 16.05 30.85
N ASP A 39 0.92 14.99 30.26
CA ASP A 39 1.25 14.50 28.93
C ASP A 39 0.87 15.51 27.84
N GLN A 40 -0.31 16.14 27.98
CA GLN A 40 -0.77 17.18 27.05
C GLN A 40 0.19 18.38 26.97
N LYS A 41 0.96 18.68 28.03
CA LYS A 41 1.96 19.75 28.01
C LYS A 41 3.12 19.46 27.05
N HIS A 42 3.39 18.19 26.71
CA HIS A 42 4.44 17.85 25.74
C HIS A 42 4.15 18.41 24.33
N ARG A 43 2.89 18.74 24.01
CA ARG A 43 2.54 19.44 22.76
C ARG A 43 3.20 20.81 22.65
N GLU A 44 3.40 21.51 23.76
CA GLU A 44 4.04 22.83 23.80
C GLU A 44 5.54 22.78 23.50
N PHE A 45 6.17 21.61 23.66
CA PHE A 45 7.61 21.40 23.51
C PHE A 45 7.99 20.56 22.29
N SER A 46 7.03 20.22 21.43
CA SER A 46 7.20 19.41 20.23
C SER A 46 6.72 20.17 19.00
N ASN A 47 7.18 19.79 17.81
CA ASN A 47 6.69 20.32 16.52
C ASN A 47 5.99 19.25 15.67
N LEU A 48 6.09 17.97 16.06
CA LEU A 48 5.46 16.84 15.41
C LEU A 48 4.75 15.96 16.43
N GLU A 49 3.75 15.21 15.98
CA GLU A 49 2.93 14.34 16.83
C GLU A 49 2.66 12.99 16.13
N TYR A 50 2.85 11.90 16.87
CA TYR A 50 2.60 10.54 16.41
C TYR A 50 1.73 9.79 17.42
N TYR A 51 0.58 9.29 16.95
CA TYR A 51 -0.32 8.47 17.76
C TYR A 51 0.01 6.99 17.60
N ASN A 52 0.38 6.33 18.70
CA ASN A 52 0.70 4.91 18.71
C ASN A 52 -0.56 4.09 18.96
N LEU A 53 -1.17 3.60 17.88
CA LEU A 53 -2.35 2.72 17.95
C LEU A 53 -2.01 1.34 18.50
N SER A 54 -2.85 0.85 19.42
CA SER A 54 -2.81 -0.52 19.89
C SER A 54 -3.27 -1.53 18.85
N ASP A 55 -2.63 -2.69 18.83
CA ASP A 55 -3.05 -3.83 18.01
C ASP A 55 -3.89 -4.78 18.88
N SER A 56 -5.20 -4.57 18.89
CA SER A 56 -6.18 -5.36 19.65
C SER A 56 -6.64 -6.65 18.96
N SER A 57 -6.04 -7.04 17.83
CA SER A 57 -6.40 -8.23 17.01
C SER A 57 -6.05 -9.57 17.68
N GLY A 58 -6.48 -9.76 18.92
CA GLY A 58 -6.14 -10.87 19.79
C GLY A 58 -6.93 -10.96 21.10
N GLU A 59 -7.87 -10.04 21.35
CA GLU A 59 -8.78 -10.07 22.51
C GLU A 59 -10.14 -10.67 22.11
N GLU A 60 -10.18 -11.91 21.62
CA GLU A 60 -11.41 -12.72 21.77
C GLU A 60 -11.38 -13.29 23.20
N GLU A 61 -12.47 -13.11 23.95
CA GLU A 61 -12.65 -13.49 25.36
C GLU A 61 -12.10 -14.90 25.66
N VAL A 62 -10.99 -14.96 26.40
CA VAL A 62 -10.36 -16.22 26.82
C VAL A 62 -10.99 -16.69 28.13
N THR A 63 -11.98 -17.58 28.05
CA THR A 63 -12.50 -18.37 29.18
C THR A 63 -11.76 -19.71 29.36
N ALA A 64 -10.45 -19.75 29.11
CA ALA A 64 -9.62 -20.93 29.39
C ALA A 64 -8.17 -20.59 29.78
N PRO A 65 -7.56 -21.28 30.77
CA PRO A 65 -6.27 -20.88 31.33
C PRO A 65 -5.15 -21.16 30.31
N THR A 66 -4.48 -20.13 29.81
CA THR A 66 -3.46 -20.27 28.75
C THR A 66 -2.20 -19.46 29.03
N THR A 67 -1.06 -20.13 29.20
CA THR A 67 0.29 -19.53 29.41
C THR A 67 1.11 -19.36 28.13
N LEU A 68 0.64 -19.85 26.97
CA LEU A 68 1.38 -19.82 25.69
C LEU A 68 0.81 -18.86 24.62
N ARG A 69 -0.49 -18.54 24.66
CA ARG A 69 -1.13 -17.62 23.68
C ARG A 69 -0.75 -16.15 23.87
N SER A 70 -0.52 -15.69 25.11
CA SER A 70 -0.28 -14.26 25.37
C SER A 70 1.05 -13.75 24.80
N THR A 71 2.07 -14.61 24.73
CA THR A 71 3.40 -14.26 24.22
C THR A 71 3.46 -14.23 22.69
N LEU A 72 2.65 -15.04 22.00
CA LEU A 72 2.50 -15.03 20.54
C LEU A 72 1.89 -13.71 20.02
N MET A 73 1.00 -13.12 20.82
CA MET A 73 0.28 -11.89 20.46
C MET A 73 1.14 -10.64 20.69
N SER A 74 2.06 -10.65 21.67
CA SER A 74 2.83 -9.46 22.04
C SER A 74 3.85 -9.01 20.99
N SER A 75 4.44 -9.93 20.23
CA SER A 75 5.40 -9.58 19.16
C SER A 75 4.72 -9.15 17.87
N ALA A 76 3.56 -9.73 17.53
CA ALA A 76 2.75 -9.30 16.40
C ALA A 76 2.23 -7.86 16.58
N ARG A 77 1.91 -7.48 17.84
CA ARG A 77 1.51 -6.12 18.25
C ARG A 77 2.54 -5.02 17.98
N LEU A 78 3.81 -5.37 17.78
CA LEU A 78 4.89 -4.39 17.54
C LEU A 78 5.32 -4.30 16.08
N ILE A 79 4.94 -5.25 15.22
CA ILE A 79 5.36 -5.26 13.82
C ILE A 79 4.67 -4.14 13.03
N ARG A 80 3.36 -3.94 13.25
CA ARG A 80 2.60 -2.88 12.56
C ARG A 80 3.02 -1.50 13.06
N ALA A 81 3.08 -1.30 14.38
CA ALA A 81 3.56 -0.05 14.97
C ALA A 81 4.94 0.36 14.45
N ARG A 82 5.88 -0.59 14.29
CA ARG A 82 7.19 -0.31 13.69
C ARG A 82 7.06 0.19 12.25
N GLN A 83 6.26 -0.47 11.42
CA GLN A 83 6.09 -0.08 10.02
C GLN A 83 5.41 1.29 9.90
N ASP A 84 4.37 1.53 10.68
CA ASP A 84 3.65 2.81 10.71
C ASP A 84 4.58 3.96 11.10
N PHE A 85 5.43 3.73 12.11
CA PHE A 85 6.39 4.74 12.55
C PHE A 85 7.49 4.98 11.50
N ILE A 86 7.97 3.95 10.81
CA ILE A 86 8.90 4.11 9.69
C ILE A 86 8.26 4.94 8.58
N ASN A 87 7.01 4.66 8.22
CA ASN A 87 6.29 5.42 7.19
C ASN A 87 6.12 6.90 7.60
N PHE A 88 5.81 7.16 8.87
CA PHE A 88 5.76 8.51 9.44
C PHE A 88 7.13 9.21 9.36
N LEU A 89 8.23 8.53 9.74
CA LEU A 89 9.58 9.06 9.63
C LEU A 89 9.96 9.37 8.18
N ASP A 90 9.67 8.46 7.25
CA ASP A 90 9.94 8.65 5.83
C ASP A 90 9.19 9.88 5.28
N LEU A 91 7.97 10.14 5.78
CA LEU A 91 7.17 11.30 5.39
C LEU A 91 7.76 12.60 5.94
N ILE A 92 8.05 12.67 7.23
CA ILE A 92 8.59 13.89 7.85
C ILE A 92 10.01 14.21 7.38
N LEU A 93 10.79 13.22 6.93
CA LEU A 93 12.14 13.41 6.39
C LEU A 93 12.16 13.62 4.88
N GLY A 94 11.08 13.27 4.17
CA GLY A 94 10.96 13.39 2.71
C GLY A 94 11.59 12.22 1.94
N HIS A 95 11.70 11.05 2.54
CA HIS A 95 12.24 9.83 1.92
C HIS A 95 11.17 8.92 1.31
N THR A 96 9.88 9.13 1.62
CA THR A 96 8.78 8.24 1.18
C THR A 96 8.77 8.00 -0.33
N LEU A 97 8.80 9.08 -1.13
CA LEU A 97 8.71 8.97 -2.59
C LEU A 97 9.96 8.32 -3.18
N THR A 98 11.14 8.73 -2.73
CA THR A 98 12.42 8.20 -3.20
C THR A 98 12.50 6.70 -2.95
N ARG A 99 12.08 6.25 -1.78
CA ARG A 99 12.07 4.83 -1.42
C ARG A 99 11.07 4.03 -2.25
N SER A 100 9.81 4.45 -2.28
CA SER A 100 8.76 3.76 -3.05
C SER A 100 9.07 3.71 -4.54
N TRP A 101 9.62 4.79 -5.10
CA TRP A 101 10.04 4.85 -6.50
C TRP A 101 11.19 3.89 -6.82
N MET A 102 12.21 3.80 -5.93
CA MET A 102 13.30 2.84 -6.09
C MET A 102 12.85 1.38 -5.94
N GLU A 103 11.84 1.12 -5.12
CA GLU A 103 11.28 -0.22 -4.94
C GLU A 103 10.45 -0.65 -6.17
N ASN A 104 9.45 0.16 -6.56
CA ASN A 104 8.67 -0.09 -7.77
C ASN A 104 7.96 1.20 -8.26
N PRO A 105 8.41 1.83 -9.36
CA PRO A 105 7.82 3.05 -9.89
C PRO A 105 6.40 2.87 -10.45
N PHE A 106 5.93 1.63 -10.64
CA PHE A 106 4.55 1.32 -11.02
C PHE A 106 3.64 1.04 -9.80
N SER A 107 4.18 1.09 -8.58
CA SER A 107 3.40 1.00 -7.35
C SER A 107 2.54 2.25 -7.16
N ILE A 108 1.36 2.07 -6.55
CA ILE A 108 0.49 3.19 -6.19
C ILE A 108 1.28 4.19 -5.31
N ASN A 109 1.96 3.70 -4.28
CA ASN A 109 2.70 4.52 -3.33
C ASN A 109 3.97 5.20 -3.91
N ALA A 110 4.37 4.87 -5.14
CA ALA A 110 5.55 5.45 -5.79
C ALA A 110 5.25 6.75 -6.54
N ILE A 111 4.02 6.95 -7.00
CA ILE A 111 3.61 8.13 -7.75
C ILE A 111 2.64 8.92 -6.87
N PRO A 112 2.92 10.18 -6.52
CA PRO A 112 1.95 11.02 -5.81
C PRO A 112 0.62 11.15 -6.58
N PRO A 113 -0.56 11.17 -5.90
CA PRO A 113 -1.85 11.25 -6.58
C PRO A 113 -2.03 12.44 -7.54
N GLU A 114 -1.31 13.55 -7.36
CA GLU A 114 -1.29 14.71 -8.26
C GLU A 114 -0.63 14.44 -9.62
N HIS A 115 0.21 13.41 -9.72
CA HIS A 115 0.92 13.05 -10.96
C HIS A 115 0.29 11.86 -11.68
N ARG A 116 -0.80 11.30 -11.13
CA ARG A 116 -1.52 10.17 -11.72
C ARG A 116 -2.69 10.66 -12.58
N LEU A 117 -2.99 9.91 -13.64
CA LEU A 117 -4.21 10.11 -14.43
C LEU A 117 -5.44 9.57 -13.70
N TYR A 118 -6.45 10.43 -13.50
CA TYR A 118 -7.72 10.15 -12.82
C TYR A 118 -7.53 9.67 -11.38
N THR A 119 -7.47 10.61 -10.44
CA THR A 119 -7.46 10.31 -9.00
C THR A 119 -8.70 10.79 -8.30
N PHE A 120 -9.06 10.08 -7.24
CA PHE A 120 -10.22 10.33 -6.40
C PHE A 120 -9.81 10.59 -4.96
N ALA A 121 -10.55 11.45 -4.27
CA ALA A 121 -10.40 11.74 -2.85
C ALA A 121 -11.68 11.32 -2.10
N LEU A 122 -11.57 10.33 -1.22
CA LEU A 122 -12.70 9.88 -0.39
C LEU A 122 -12.98 10.93 0.67
N HIS A 123 -14.17 11.51 0.64
CA HIS A 123 -14.60 12.47 1.67
C HIS A 123 -15.00 11.73 2.94
N LEU A 124 -14.34 12.07 4.03
CA LEU A 124 -14.53 11.40 5.31
C LEU A 124 -14.62 12.44 6.41
N ARG A 125 -15.82 12.61 6.95
CA ARG A 125 -16.10 13.56 8.04
C ARG A 125 -15.72 12.97 9.38
N LEU A 126 -15.19 13.79 10.27
CA LEU A 126 -14.88 13.38 11.64
C LEU A 126 -16.14 12.88 12.36
N SER A 127 -17.28 13.55 12.16
CA SER A 127 -18.55 13.11 12.72
C SER A 127 -18.95 11.68 12.33
N THR A 128 -18.66 11.27 11.10
CA THR A 128 -18.92 9.91 10.61
C THR A 128 -17.94 8.89 11.22
N LEU A 129 -16.67 9.27 11.42
CA LEU A 129 -15.67 8.41 12.08
C LEU A 129 -15.96 8.15 13.55
N LEU A 130 -16.68 9.06 14.20
CA LEU A 130 -17.11 8.91 15.59
C LEU A 130 -18.34 8.02 15.73
N ASP A 131 -19.04 7.69 14.64
CA ASP A 131 -20.14 6.73 14.69
C ASP A 131 -19.56 5.31 14.85
N PRO A 132 -19.92 4.57 15.91
CA PRO A 132 -19.44 3.21 16.14
C PRO A 132 -19.84 2.21 15.05
N LYS A 133 -20.80 2.56 14.17
CA LYS A 133 -21.17 1.74 13.01
C LYS A 133 -20.17 1.83 11.86
N THR A 134 -19.31 2.84 11.84
CA THR A 134 -18.37 3.08 10.74
C THR A 134 -17.18 2.15 10.86
N ASN A 135 -17.03 1.24 9.88
CA ASN A 135 -15.87 0.38 9.78
C ASN A 135 -14.95 0.82 8.64
N LEU A 136 -13.74 1.29 8.98
CA LEU A 136 -12.72 1.68 7.99
C LEU A 136 -12.28 0.52 7.09
N ASP A 137 -12.33 -0.71 7.57
CA ASP A 137 -11.96 -1.90 6.77
C ASP A 137 -12.92 -2.10 5.59
N GLU A 138 -14.15 -1.57 5.66
CA GLU A 138 -15.10 -1.62 4.53
C GLU A 138 -14.85 -0.55 3.47
N LEU A 139 -14.01 0.46 3.78
CA LEU A 139 -13.71 1.58 2.88
C LEU A 139 -12.47 1.34 2.00
N GLU A 140 -11.75 0.22 2.21
CA GLU A 140 -10.42 -0.19 1.66
C GLU A 140 -10.33 -0.23 0.11
N ALA A 141 -11.33 0.24 -0.62
CA ALA A 141 -11.49 0.00 -2.05
C ALA A 141 -11.71 1.23 -2.94
N SER A 142 -11.82 2.44 -2.37
CA SER A 142 -12.48 3.53 -3.10
C SER A 142 -11.59 4.65 -3.65
N ALA A 143 -10.53 5.12 -3.01
CA ALA A 143 -9.87 6.35 -3.44
C ALA A 143 -8.35 6.35 -3.26
N GLU A 144 -7.63 7.18 -4.04
CA GLU A 144 -6.17 7.36 -3.95
C GLU A 144 -5.73 8.33 -2.84
N ALA A 145 -6.68 9.01 -2.20
CA ALA A 145 -6.47 9.85 -1.02
C ALA A 145 -7.75 9.92 -0.17
N VAL A 146 -7.61 10.29 1.10
CA VAL A 146 -8.74 10.56 2.00
C VAL A 146 -8.75 12.04 2.36
N GLU A 147 -9.85 12.73 2.08
CA GLU A 147 -10.11 14.07 2.61
C GLU A 147 -10.77 13.95 3.98
N LEU A 148 -9.98 14.10 5.04
CA LEU A 148 -10.44 14.13 6.42
C LEU A 148 -10.98 15.53 6.73
N ILE A 149 -12.30 15.63 6.87
CA ILE A 149 -13.02 16.88 7.10
C ILE A 149 -13.36 16.98 8.59
N ILE A 150 -12.76 17.96 9.27
CA ILE A 150 -13.05 18.25 10.67
C ILE A 150 -14.33 19.08 10.74
N ASP A 151 -15.45 18.42 11.06
CA ASP A 151 -16.78 19.00 11.09
C ASP A 151 -17.48 18.94 12.46
N THR A 152 -16.86 18.35 13.48
CA THR A 152 -17.38 18.32 14.85
C THR A 152 -16.25 18.49 15.85
N TRP A 153 -16.53 19.11 17.01
CA TRP A 153 -15.53 19.43 18.03
C TRP A 153 -15.84 18.74 19.37
N PRO A 154 -15.69 17.41 19.47
CA PRO A 154 -15.82 16.69 20.74
C PRO A 154 -14.76 17.11 21.77
N ASP A 155 -14.97 16.71 23.02
CA ASP A 155 -13.93 16.80 24.05
C ASP A 155 -12.68 16.02 23.62
N HIS A 156 -11.49 16.49 24.02
CA HIS A 156 -10.21 15.89 23.62
C HIS A 156 -10.00 15.82 22.09
N LEU A 157 -10.58 16.76 21.33
CA LEU A 157 -10.56 16.81 19.86
C LEU A 157 -9.19 16.53 19.23
N LEU A 158 -8.11 17.10 19.76
CA LEU A 158 -6.78 16.92 19.17
C LEU A 158 -6.29 15.47 19.27
N ASP A 159 -6.60 14.79 20.38
CA ASP A 159 -6.25 13.38 20.61
C ASP A 159 -7.07 12.49 19.67
N ILE A 160 -8.35 12.79 19.53
CA ILE A 160 -9.26 12.10 18.59
C ILE A 160 -8.76 12.25 17.15
N ILE A 161 -8.42 13.46 16.72
CA ILE A 161 -7.90 13.69 15.37
C ILE A 161 -6.61 12.89 15.15
N ALA A 162 -5.68 12.91 16.12
CA ALA A 162 -4.42 12.17 16.02
C ALA A 162 -4.66 10.66 15.88
N MET A 163 -5.60 10.11 16.66
CA MET A 163 -6.03 8.71 16.57
C MET A 163 -6.63 8.40 15.20
N GLN A 164 -7.55 9.23 14.69
CA GLN A 164 -8.20 9.01 13.39
C GLN A 164 -7.21 9.06 12.22
N VAL A 165 -6.26 10.01 12.25
CA VAL A 165 -5.18 10.08 11.26
C VAL A 165 -4.32 8.81 11.27
N ALA A 166 -3.98 8.30 12.47
CA ALA A 166 -3.24 7.04 12.58
C ALA A 166 -4.05 5.84 12.08
N LEU A 167 -5.37 5.80 12.34
CA LEU A 167 -6.26 4.72 11.88
C LEU A 167 -6.36 4.71 10.36
N ILE A 168 -6.57 5.88 9.74
CA ILE A 168 -6.62 6.02 8.28
C ILE A 168 -5.31 5.52 7.65
N ARG A 169 -4.16 5.94 8.18
CA ARG A 169 -2.84 5.49 7.69
C ARG A 169 -2.64 3.98 7.81
N ARG A 170 -3.03 3.38 8.94
CA ARG A 170 -2.87 1.94 9.18
C ARG A 170 -3.81 1.09 8.34
N LYS A 171 -5.06 1.54 8.15
CA LYS A 171 -6.12 0.74 7.54
C LYS A 171 -6.26 0.98 6.03
N LEU A 172 -6.13 2.22 5.59
CA LEU A 172 -6.35 2.59 4.19
C LEU A 172 -5.05 2.75 3.40
N ASP A 173 -3.90 2.98 4.06
CA ASP A 173 -2.57 3.16 3.44
C ASP A 173 -2.56 4.17 2.28
N VAL A 174 -3.32 5.27 2.42
CA VAL A 174 -3.41 6.35 1.43
C VAL A 174 -3.09 7.72 2.04
N PRO A 175 -2.60 8.66 1.23
CA PRO A 175 -2.37 10.04 1.66
C PRO A 175 -3.63 10.72 2.23
N ILE A 176 -3.42 11.60 3.22
CA ILE A 176 -4.48 12.36 3.87
C ILE A 176 -4.46 13.81 3.39
N ILE A 177 -5.63 14.29 2.98
CA ILE A 177 -5.94 15.71 2.79
C ILE A 177 -6.67 16.19 4.04
N PHE A 178 -6.03 17.03 4.82
CA PHE A 178 -6.63 17.58 6.04
C PHE A 178 -7.42 18.85 5.72
N ASN A 179 -8.71 18.89 6.08
CA ASN A 179 -9.60 20.00 5.80
C ASN A 179 -10.39 20.40 7.05
N VAL A 180 -10.43 21.69 7.37
CA VAL A 180 -11.16 22.24 8.52
C VAL A 180 -12.39 22.98 8.01
N GLU A 181 -13.59 22.48 8.33
CA GLU A 181 -14.84 23.10 7.91
C GLU A 181 -15.16 24.33 8.77
N GLU A 182 -15.25 25.51 8.14
CA GLU A 182 -15.42 26.80 8.82
C GLU A 182 -16.80 26.99 9.49
N ASN A 183 -17.80 26.27 8.99
CA ASN A 183 -19.20 26.33 9.42
C ASN A 183 -19.79 24.92 9.49
N PRO A 184 -19.38 24.12 10.49
CA PRO A 184 -19.88 22.76 10.64
C PRO A 184 -21.39 22.73 10.87
N ARG A 185 -22.09 21.76 10.25
CA ARG A 185 -23.56 21.65 10.34
C ARG A 185 -23.98 21.19 11.73
N GLY A 186 -24.92 21.93 12.33
CA GLY A 186 -25.48 21.61 13.65
C GLY A 186 -24.66 22.15 14.82
N GLU A 187 -23.56 22.84 14.54
CA GLU A 187 -22.77 23.58 15.53
C GLU A 187 -23.26 25.03 15.63
N ARG A 188 -23.01 25.65 16.79
CA ARG A 188 -23.34 27.05 17.03
C ARG A 188 -22.52 27.94 16.08
N ARG A 189 -23.16 28.94 15.46
CA ARG A 189 -22.43 30.01 14.75
C ARG A 189 -21.60 30.83 15.73
N ARG A 190 -20.31 30.94 15.47
CA ARG A 190 -19.33 31.62 16.33
C ARG A 190 -18.96 33.00 15.77
N PRO A 191 -18.51 33.94 16.61
CA PRO A 191 -17.85 35.16 16.15
C PRO A 191 -16.60 34.85 15.33
N GLN A 192 -16.19 35.77 14.44
CA GLN A 192 -15.07 35.55 13.54
C GLN A 192 -13.74 35.29 14.25
N GLU A 193 -13.45 36.01 15.33
CA GLU A 193 -12.19 35.88 16.09
C GLU A 193 -12.02 34.51 16.78
N GLU A 194 -13.10 33.98 17.35
CA GLU A 194 -13.12 32.63 17.95
C GLU A 194 -12.90 31.55 16.86
N ARG A 195 -13.47 31.75 15.67
CA ARG A 195 -13.34 30.84 14.54
C ARG A 195 -11.92 30.83 14.00
N ASP A 196 -11.35 32.00 13.72
CA ASP A 196 -9.99 32.14 13.22
C ASP A 196 -8.99 31.48 14.20
N THR A 197 -9.18 31.68 15.51
CA THR A 197 -8.32 31.07 16.54
C THR A 197 -8.41 29.55 16.55
N MET A 198 -9.63 28.99 16.52
CA MET A 198 -9.79 27.53 16.51
C MET A 198 -9.30 26.92 15.20
N ASP A 199 -9.63 27.54 14.07
CA ASP A 199 -9.27 27.03 12.76
C ASP A 199 -7.76 27.03 12.57
N LEU A 200 -7.07 28.09 13.02
CA LEU A 200 -5.61 28.13 13.07
C LEU A 200 -5.06 26.98 13.92
N LYS A 201 -5.61 26.78 15.13
CA LYS A 201 -5.20 25.69 16.03
C LYS A 201 -5.36 24.31 15.38
N LEU A 202 -6.48 24.07 14.68
CA LEU A 202 -6.75 22.79 14.00
C LEU A 202 -5.86 22.59 12.78
N MET A 203 -5.65 23.61 11.96
CA MET A 203 -4.75 23.55 10.80
C MET A 203 -3.31 23.29 11.22
N LEU A 204 -2.82 23.99 12.26
CA LEU A 204 -1.50 23.73 12.83
C LEU A 204 -1.39 22.31 13.39
N HIS A 205 -2.46 21.78 14.00
CA HIS A 205 -2.48 20.37 14.45
C HIS A 205 -2.37 19.39 13.29
N GLY A 206 -3.06 19.63 12.18
CA GLY A 206 -2.91 18.82 10.95
C GLY A 206 -1.46 18.79 10.44
N LEU A 207 -0.77 19.94 10.45
CA LEU A 207 0.65 20.04 10.09
C LEU A 207 1.56 19.25 11.05
N ARG A 208 1.27 19.28 12.35
CA ARG A 208 2.03 18.52 13.38
C ARG A 208 1.89 17.01 13.20
N LEU A 209 0.73 16.53 12.78
CA LEU A 209 0.50 15.12 12.44
C LEU A 209 1.21 14.70 11.15
N GLY A 210 1.83 15.65 10.44
CA GLY A 210 2.58 15.44 9.22
C GLY A 210 1.70 14.92 8.09
N VAL A 211 0.49 15.46 7.90
CA VAL A 211 -0.38 15.07 6.77
C VAL A 211 0.28 15.42 5.42
N GLU A 212 -0.02 14.65 4.38
CA GLU A 212 0.55 14.83 3.05
C GLU A 212 0.04 16.11 2.38
N TYR A 213 -1.25 16.42 2.57
CA TYR A 213 -1.89 17.63 2.04
C TYR A 213 -2.72 18.35 3.10
N LEU A 214 -2.73 19.68 3.04
CA LEU A 214 -3.62 20.54 3.82
C LEU A 214 -4.46 21.41 2.87
N SER A 215 -5.79 21.36 3.01
CA SER A 215 -6.71 22.24 2.30
C SER A 215 -6.85 23.56 3.05
N LEU A 216 -6.36 24.64 2.44
CA LEU A 216 -6.38 26.00 3.01
C LEU A 216 -7.28 26.90 2.16
N ASP A 217 -8.36 27.38 2.77
CA ASP A 217 -9.23 28.37 2.13
C ASP A 217 -8.55 29.75 2.13
N LEU A 218 -8.28 30.26 0.93
CA LEU A 218 -7.54 31.51 0.73
C LEU A 218 -8.42 32.77 0.83
N GLU A 219 -9.73 32.61 1.07
CA GLU A 219 -10.66 33.71 1.40
C GLU A 219 -10.71 34.01 2.92
N ARG A 220 -10.01 33.20 3.73
CA ARG A 220 -9.85 33.43 5.17
C ARG A 220 -8.94 34.63 5.47
N ASN A 221 -8.91 35.00 6.75
CA ASN A 221 -8.04 36.05 7.27
C ASN A 221 -6.58 35.85 6.82
N TYR A 222 -5.96 36.93 6.32
CA TYR A 222 -4.61 36.91 5.79
C TYR A 222 -3.57 36.44 6.83
N ASP A 223 -3.71 36.87 8.09
CA ASP A 223 -2.76 36.53 9.15
C ASP A 223 -2.77 35.01 9.44
N LEU A 224 -3.96 34.41 9.45
CA LEU A 224 -4.15 32.96 9.59
C LEU A 224 -3.51 32.22 8.41
N VAL A 225 -3.80 32.66 7.18
CA VAL A 225 -3.27 32.05 5.95
C VAL A 225 -1.74 32.12 5.95
N SER A 226 -1.16 33.30 6.22
CA SER A 226 0.30 33.49 6.27
C SER A 226 0.94 32.58 7.31
N HIS A 227 0.38 32.52 8.53
CA HIS A 227 0.93 31.71 9.60
C HIS A 227 0.93 30.20 9.28
N VAL A 228 -0.15 29.70 8.67
CA VAL A 228 -0.22 28.31 8.22
C VAL A 228 0.80 28.03 7.11
N LEU A 229 0.98 28.97 6.18
CA LEU A 229 1.94 28.84 5.09
C LEU A 229 3.39 28.85 5.58
N ASP A 230 3.71 29.60 6.63
CA ASP A 230 5.04 29.65 7.24
C ASP A 230 5.36 28.35 7.99
N MET A 231 4.35 27.77 8.64
CA MET A 231 4.49 26.55 9.46
C MET A 231 4.31 25.24 8.67
N ARG A 232 3.99 25.29 7.37
CA ARG A 232 3.59 24.12 6.57
C ARG A 232 4.62 22.98 6.52
N GLY A 233 5.89 23.27 6.76
CA GLY A 233 6.97 22.29 6.65
C GLY A 233 6.98 21.60 5.28
N ARG A 234 6.83 20.26 5.28
CA ARG A 234 6.78 19.43 4.06
C ARG A 234 5.36 19.16 3.56
N THR A 235 4.32 19.53 4.29
CA THR A 235 2.93 19.31 3.88
C THR A 235 2.60 20.16 2.66
N LYS A 236 2.00 19.53 1.64
CA LYS A 236 1.60 20.23 0.41
C LYS A 236 0.31 21.00 0.65
N ILE A 237 0.28 22.25 0.20
CA ILE A 237 -0.87 23.13 0.39
C ILE A 237 -1.77 23.10 -0.84
N ILE A 238 -3.04 22.76 -0.62
CA ILE A 238 -4.14 22.91 -1.58
C ILE A 238 -4.82 24.26 -1.28
N GLY A 239 -4.54 25.27 -2.11
CA GLY A 239 -5.20 26.58 -2.03
C GLY A 239 -6.62 26.48 -2.56
N ASN A 240 -7.60 26.61 -1.68
CA ASN A 240 -8.99 26.33 -1.96
C ASN A 240 -9.81 27.62 -2.12
N TYR A 241 -10.66 27.65 -3.15
CA TYR A 241 -11.67 28.67 -3.40
C TYR A 241 -13.01 27.99 -3.64
N VAL A 242 -13.97 28.13 -2.72
CA VAL A 242 -15.30 27.53 -2.88
C VAL A 242 -16.34 28.63 -2.99
N VAL A 243 -16.78 28.87 -4.23
CA VAL A 243 -17.74 29.92 -4.54
C VAL A 243 -19.15 29.38 -4.39
N LYS A 244 -19.87 29.83 -3.35
CA LYS A 244 -21.21 29.36 -2.98
C LYS A 244 -22.28 30.40 -3.31
N GLY A 245 -23.48 29.94 -3.68
CA GLY A 245 -24.66 30.78 -3.93
C GLY A 245 -25.03 30.89 -5.40
N PHE A 246 -26.18 31.49 -5.71
CA PHE A 246 -26.66 31.67 -7.09
C PHE A 246 -25.96 32.85 -7.79
N GLY A 247 -25.95 32.84 -9.13
CA GLY A 247 -25.43 33.94 -9.94
C GLY A 247 -23.90 34.03 -9.96
N GLN A 248 -23.20 32.90 -9.87
CA GLN A 248 -21.74 32.90 -9.86
C GLN A 248 -21.15 33.24 -11.23
N PRO A 249 -20.01 33.97 -11.25
CA PRO A 249 -19.23 34.23 -12.46
C PRO A 249 -19.05 32.98 -13.33
N GLN A 250 -19.07 33.14 -14.65
CA GLN A 250 -18.82 32.05 -15.58
C GLN A 250 -17.32 31.76 -15.68
N TRP A 251 -16.95 30.51 -15.99
CA TRP A 251 -15.53 30.08 -16.04
C TRP A 251 -14.64 30.94 -16.94
N ASN A 252 -15.19 31.54 -18.01
CA ASN A 252 -14.45 32.39 -18.93
C ASN A 252 -14.03 33.75 -18.33
N GLU A 253 -14.60 34.17 -17.20
CA GLU A 253 -14.28 35.41 -16.50
C GLU A 253 -12.90 35.35 -15.82
N ASP A 254 -12.23 36.50 -15.76
CA ASP A 254 -10.83 36.58 -15.32
C ASP A 254 -10.64 36.36 -13.81
N ILE A 255 -11.70 36.46 -13.01
CA ILE A 255 -11.69 36.21 -11.56
C ILE A 255 -11.09 34.84 -11.19
N TYR A 256 -11.30 33.82 -12.02
CA TYR A 256 -10.75 32.49 -11.78
C TYR A 256 -9.26 32.41 -12.08
N VAL A 257 -8.78 33.17 -13.07
CA VAL A 257 -7.35 33.30 -13.38
C VAL A 257 -6.66 34.10 -12.28
N GLU A 258 -7.27 35.18 -11.79
CA GLU A 258 -6.76 35.98 -10.67
C GLU A 258 -6.63 35.14 -9.38
N ARG A 259 -7.65 34.33 -9.06
CA ARG A 259 -7.59 33.38 -7.94
C ARG A 259 -6.47 32.35 -8.11
N PHE A 260 -6.29 31.83 -9.32
CA PHE A 260 -5.18 30.91 -9.61
C PHE A 260 -3.81 31.57 -9.39
N LEU A 261 -3.61 32.78 -9.92
CA LEU A 261 -2.37 33.55 -9.75
C LEU A 261 -2.13 33.93 -8.29
N ARG A 262 -3.18 34.24 -7.53
CA ARG A 262 -3.09 34.51 -6.08
C ARG A 262 -2.66 33.27 -5.29
N ALA A 263 -3.22 32.09 -5.59
CA ALA A 263 -2.75 30.86 -4.96
C ALA A 263 -1.30 30.52 -5.36
N GLN A 264 -0.91 30.80 -6.61
CA GLN A 264 0.46 30.63 -7.07
C GLN A 264 1.43 31.57 -6.34
N SER A 265 1.05 32.83 -6.08
CA SER A 265 1.91 33.77 -5.36
C SER A 265 2.12 33.40 -3.88
N PHE A 266 1.16 32.70 -3.27
CA PHE A 266 1.32 32.11 -1.94
C PHE A 266 2.17 30.83 -1.92
N GLY A 267 2.61 30.33 -3.08
CA GLY A 267 3.37 29.09 -3.18
C GLY A 267 2.53 27.84 -2.87
N CYS A 268 1.22 27.88 -3.14
CA CYS A 268 0.39 26.69 -3.08
C CYS A 268 0.85 25.66 -4.11
N HIS A 269 0.78 24.38 -3.77
CA HIS A 269 1.21 23.29 -4.66
C HIS A 269 0.09 22.89 -5.63
N ILE A 270 -1.15 23.03 -5.16
CA ILE A 270 -2.38 22.70 -5.86
C ILE A 270 -3.36 23.85 -5.65
N VAL A 271 -4.12 24.20 -6.68
CA VAL A 271 -5.21 25.18 -6.63
C VAL A 271 -6.53 24.45 -6.85
N ARG A 272 -7.43 24.51 -5.87
CA ARG A 272 -8.78 23.94 -5.94
C ARG A 272 -9.82 25.06 -6.07
N ILE A 273 -10.59 25.05 -7.16
CA ILE A 273 -11.68 26.03 -7.39
C ILE A 273 -13.00 25.26 -7.57
N GLY A 274 -13.88 25.36 -6.58
CA GLY A 274 -15.25 24.85 -6.66
C GLY A 274 -16.23 25.97 -7.00
N ARG A 275 -17.02 25.81 -8.06
CA ARG A 275 -18.08 26.75 -8.46
C ARG A 275 -19.46 26.14 -8.24
N PHE A 276 -20.35 26.84 -7.53
CA PHE A 276 -21.75 26.43 -7.48
C PHE A 276 -22.44 26.66 -8.83
N CYS A 277 -23.03 25.62 -9.40
CA CYS A 277 -23.70 25.61 -10.70
C CYS A 277 -25.17 25.23 -10.53
N ALA A 278 -26.06 26.08 -11.07
CA ALA A 278 -27.51 25.93 -10.97
C ALA A 278 -28.13 25.58 -12.34
N GLY A 279 -27.41 24.82 -13.17
CA GLY A 279 -27.84 24.39 -14.51
C GLY A 279 -27.30 25.24 -15.66
N ASP A 280 -26.48 26.24 -15.36
CA ASP A 280 -25.85 27.18 -16.29
C ASP A 280 -24.48 26.72 -16.79
N LYS A 281 -24.30 25.41 -16.98
CA LYS A 281 -23.02 24.81 -17.38
C LYS A 281 -22.69 25.12 -18.85
N SER A 282 -21.48 25.61 -19.09
CA SER A 282 -20.93 25.81 -20.45
C SER A 282 -19.55 25.16 -20.58
N GLU A 283 -19.45 24.13 -21.42
CA GLU A 283 -18.17 23.46 -21.71
C GLU A 283 -17.19 24.36 -22.46
N GLU A 284 -17.70 25.28 -23.27
CA GLU A 284 -16.88 26.25 -23.99
C GLU A 284 -16.22 27.24 -23.02
N ASN A 285 -16.96 27.76 -22.04
CA ASN A 285 -16.41 28.67 -21.03
C ASN A 285 -15.31 27.99 -20.21
N TRP A 286 -15.53 26.72 -19.85
CA TRP A 286 -14.53 25.88 -19.19
C TRP A 286 -13.27 25.69 -20.05
N ARG A 287 -13.43 25.42 -21.35
CA ARG A 287 -12.30 25.26 -22.28
C ARG A 287 -11.49 26.54 -22.43
N ILE A 288 -12.15 27.70 -22.50
CA ILE A 288 -11.50 29.02 -22.53
C ILE A 288 -10.67 29.23 -21.27
N PHE A 289 -11.24 28.97 -20.09
CA PHE A 289 -10.52 29.05 -18.81
C PHE A 289 -9.28 28.15 -18.79
N LYS A 290 -9.44 26.88 -19.16
CA LYS A 290 -8.34 25.91 -19.20
C LYS A 290 -7.23 26.36 -20.17
N ASN A 291 -7.59 26.92 -21.31
CA ASN A 291 -6.62 27.48 -22.27
C ASN A 291 -5.86 28.68 -21.68
N LYS A 292 -6.54 29.59 -20.96
CA LYS A 292 -5.89 30.71 -20.26
C LYS A 292 -4.86 30.21 -19.25
N ILE A 293 -5.20 29.22 -18.42
CA ILE A 293 -4.27 28.63 -17.43
C ILE A 293 -3.13 27.86 -18.13
N ASN A 294 -3.42 27.13 -19.20
CA ASN A 294 -2.41 26.42 -19.97
C ASN A 294 -1.38 27.36 -20.62
N ALA A 295 -1.79 28.57 -20.99
CA ALA A 295 -0.91 29.59 -21.57
C ALA A 295 0.04 30.25 -20.55
N LEU A 296 -0.19 30.09 -19.23
CA LEU A 296 0.70 30.62 -18.20
C LEU A 296 2.06 29.89 -18.19
N PRO A 297 3.16 30.60 -17.89
CA PRO A 297 4.50 30.03 -17.87
C PRO A 297 4.65 28.98 -16.75
N GLU A 298 5.48 27.97 -17.02
CA GLU A 298 5.90 27.00 -16.01
C GLU A 298 7.02 27.57 -15.12
N PRO A 299 7.16 27.14 -13.85
CA PRO A 299 6.32 26.14 -13.16
C PRO A 299 5.02 26.74 -12.62
N LYS A 300 3.89 26.04 -12.82
CA LYS A 300 2.60 26.40 -12.22
C LYS A 300 2.00 25.28 -11.36
N PRO A 301 1.18 25.62 -10.34
CA PRO A 301 0.54 24.62 -9.50
C PRO A 301 -0.51 23.80 -10.25
N LEU A 302 -0.78 22.59 -9.77
CA LEU A 302 -1.84 21.74 -10.32
C LEU A 302 -3.21 22.41 -10.12
N LEU A 303 -4.02 22.48 -11.17
CA LEU A 303 -5.39 22.97 -11.09
C LEU A 303 -6.39 21.82 -10.90
N ILE A 304 -7.25 21.95 -9.89
CA ILE A 304 -8.48 21.18 -9.70
C ILE A 304 -9.63 22.18 -9.77
N ALA A 305 -10.50 22.11 -10.78
CA ALA A 305 -11.62 23.03 -10.86
C ALA A 305 -12.91 22.35 -11.33
N TYR A 306 -13.98 22.47 -10.55
CA TYR A 306 -15.23 21.76 -10.81
C TYR A 306 -16.46 22.59 -10.45
N ASP A 307 -17.50 22.39 -11.23
CA ASP A 307 -18.87 22.73 -10.88
C ASP A 307 -19.46 21.71 -9.89
N PHE A 308 -20.13 22.21 -8.86
CA PHE A 308 -20.94 21.43 -7.93
C PHE A 308 -22.33 22.05 -7.78
N SER A 309 -23.33 21.24 -7.43
CA SER A 309 -24.70 21.67 -7.14
C SER A 309 -25.13 21.18 -5.76
N VAL A 310 -26.40 21.39 -5.41
CA VAL A 310 -27.01 20.80 -4.20
C VAL A 310 -27.02 19.27 -4.19
N LEU A 311 -26.90 18.65 -5.37
CA LEU A 311 -26.81 17.20 -5.48
C LEU A 311 -25.35 16.72 -5.32
N GLY A 312 -24.36 17.50 -5.73
CA GLY A 312 -22.94 17.17 -5.62
C GLY A 312 -22.14 17.64 -6.83
N ALA A 313 -20.95 17.08 -7.07
CA ALA A 313 -20.13 17.45 -8.22
C ALA A 313 -20.83 17.11 -9.55
N THR A 314 -21.10 18.11 -10.38
CA THR A 314 -21.84 17.96 -11.66
C THR A 314 -20.91 17.84 -12.88
N SER A 315 -19.61 18.00 -12.65
CA SER A 315 -18.56 18.08 -13.68
C SER A 315 -17.40 17.14 -13.41
N ALA A 316 -17.61 16.04 -12.67
CA ALA A 316 -16.59 15.13 -12.14
C ALA A 316 -15.60 14.49 -13.14
N LEU A 317 -15.76 14.75 -14.44
CA LEU A 317 -14.86 14.30 -15.52
C LEU A 317 -14.03 15.43 -16.14
N GLN A 318 -14.33 16.69 -15.81
CA GLN A 318 -13.55 17.85 -16.27
C GLN A 318 -12.20 17.92 -15.56
N ASN A 319 -12.12 17.35 -14.35
CA ASN A 319 -10.90 17.18 -13.57
C ASN A 319 -10.33 15.78 -13.68
N ILE A 320 -9.01 15.73 -13.71
CA ILE A 320 -8.23 14.49 -13.74
C ILE A 320 -7.64 14.12 -12.37
N SER A 321 -7.69 15.02 -11.37
CA SER A 321 -7.01 14.80 -10.09
C SER A 321 -7.89 15.16 -8.90
N PHE A 322 -7.81 14.33 -7.85
CA PHE A 322 -8.52 14.47 -6.57
C PHE A 322 -10.02 14.77 -6.72
N ASN A 323 -10.70 14.07 -7.63
CA ASN A 323 -12.14 14.18 -7.76
C ASN A 323 -12.80 13.74 -6.45
N PRO A 324 -13.68 14.57 -5.85
CA PRO A 324 -14.31 14.25 -4.60
C PRO A 324 -15.30 13.09 -4.78
N VAL A 325 -15.18 12.04 -3.97
CA VAL A 325 -16.04 10.86 -4.04
C VAL A 325 -16.58 10.46 -2.67
N GLY A 326 -17.81 9.93 -2.66
CA GLY A 326 -18.41 9.27 -1.50
C GLY A 326 -18.17 7.75 -1.51
N HIS A 327 -18.73 7.07 -0.50
CA HIS A 327 -18.75 5.61 -0.42
C HIS A 327 -20.13 5.11 -0.02
N ASN A 328 -20.58 4.00 -0.62
CA ASN A 328 -21.93 3.45 -0.38
C ASN A 328 -22.21 3.15 1.09
N SER A 329 -21.20 2.71 1.86
CA SER A 329 -21.38 2.45 3.31
C SER A 329 -21.60 3.72 4.14
N LEU A 330 -21.32 4.90 3.58
CA LEU A 330 -21.46 6.20 4.24
C LEU A 330 -22.77 6.91 3.86
N GLU A 331 -23.44 6.49 2.77
CA GLU A 331 -24.67 7.07 2.20
C GLU A 331 -25.87 7.14 3.18
N ALA A 332 -25.78 6.52 4.36
CA ALA A 332 -26.80 6.61 5.41
C ALA A 332 -26.76 7.91 6.23
N SER A 333 -25.78 8.80 6.05
CA SER A 333 -25.67 10.05 6.82
C SER A 333 -26.41 11.22 6.15
N PRO A 334 -27.43 11.83 6.78
CA PRO A 334 -28.14 13.01 6.26
C PRO A 334 -27.26 14.27 6.09
N ARG A 335 -26.01 14.24 6.57
CA ARG A 335 -25.08 15.38 6.59
C ARG A 335 -24.20 15.48 5.33
N GLU A 336 -24.40 14.59 4.38
CA GLU A 336 -23.43 14.22 3.37
C GLU A 336 -23.81 14.82 1.98
N TRP A 337 -23.87 16.16 1.90
CA TRP A 337 -24.34 16.88 0.69
C TRP A 337 -23.41 16.79 -0.53
N LEU A 338 -22.16 16.33 -0.33
CA LEU A 338 -21.19 16.10 -1.40
C LEU A 338 -21.02 14.61 -1.75
N SER A 339 -21.46 13.69 -0.88
CA SER A 339 -21.31 12.25 -1.12
C SER A 339 -22.46 11.66 -1.94
N GLY A 340 -23.57 12.38 -2.08
CA GLY A 340 -24.77 11.89 -2.75
C GLY A 340 -24.71 11.73 -4.27
N VAL A 341 -23.60 12.06 -4.96
CA VAL A 341 -23.63 12.05 -6.45
C VAL A 341 -22.64 11.10 -7.13
N GLN A 342 -21.45 10.83 -6.60
CA GLN A 342 -20.56 9.85 -7.22
C GLN A 342 -19.66 9.12 -6.22
N THR A 343 -19.75 7.79 -6.24
CA THR A 343 -18.69 6.95 -5.68
C THR A 343 -17.57 6.79 -6.69
N SER A 344 -16.36 6.50 -6.23
CA SER A 344 -15.24 6.23 -7.13
C SER A 344 -15.53 5.13 -8.15
N ARG A 345 -16.31 4.11 -7.74
CA ARG A 345 -16.81 3.07 -8.64
C ARG A 345 -17.72 3.65 -9.72
N GLY A 346 -18.64 4.53 -9.35
CA GLY A 346 -19.50 5.25 -10.30
C GLY A 346 -18.67 6.08 -11.29
N ALA A 347 -17.70 6.84 -10.79
CA ALA A 347 -16.83 7.68 -11.60
C ALA A 347 -15.93 6.85 -12.55
N MET A 348 -15.34 5.75 -12.07
CA MET A 348 -14.54 4.84 -12.90
C MET A 348 -15.36 4.21 -14.03
N ARG A 349 -16.60 3.77 -13.73
CA ARG A 349 -17.53 3.25 -14.75
C ARG A 349 -17.88 4.31 -15.79
N LEU A 350 -17.98 5.57 -15.40
CA LEU A 350 -18.27 6.67 -16.30
C LEU A 350 -17.09 6.94 -17.25
N LEU A 351 -15.86 6.97 -16.72
CA LEU A 351 -14.63 7.06 -17.52
C LEU A 351 -14.53 5.94 -18.57
N PHE A 352 -14.91 4.72 -18.16
CA PHE A 352 -14.97 3.58 -19.08
C PHE A 352 -16.04 3.74 -20.16
N ARG A 353 -17.27 4.13 -19.79
CA ARG A 353 -18.37 4.35 -20.75
C ARG A 353 -18.05 5.43 -21.79
N GLN A 354 -17.21 6.40 -21.43
CA GLN A 354 -16.74 7.46 -22.33
C GLN A 354 -15.54 7.04 -23.20
N GLY A 355 -15.01 5.83 -23.00
CA GLY A 355 -13.84 5.34 -23.73
C GLY A 355 -12.51 5.97 -23.31
N LEU A 356 -12.49 6.73 -22.19
CA LEU A 356 -11.26 7.30 -21.63
C LEU A 356 -10.38 6.23 -20.98
N LEU A 357 -11.00 5.14 -20.52
CA LEU A 357 -10.37 3.91 -20.06
C LEU A 357 -10.86 2.75 -20.90
N GLN A 358 -10.00 1.76 -21.15
CA GLN A 358 -10.31 0.64 -22.04
C GLN A 358 -10.17 -0.71 -21.32
N PRO A 359 -10.96 -1.72 -21.72
CA PRO A 359 -10.80 -3.06 -21.17
C PRO A 359 -9.48 -3.63 -21.68
N LEU A 360 -8.79 -4.36 -20.79
CA LEU A 360 -7.47 -4.91 -21.03
C LEU A 360 -7.47 -6.38 -20.65
N ASN A 361 -6.59 -7.12 -21.31
CA ASN A 361 -6.45 -8.55 -21.14
C ASN A 361 -5.14 -8.83 -20.40
N PHE A 362 -5.26 -9.47 -19.25
CA PHE A 362 -4.15 -9.94 -18.44
C PHE A 362 -4.00 -11.45 -18.57
N TYR A 363 -2.77 -11.94 -18.42
CA TYR A 363 -2.50 -13.36 -18.65
C TYR A 363 -1.61 -14.00 -17.58
N THR A 364 -1.81 -15.28 -17.31
CA THR A 364 -0.75 -16.15 -16.77
C THR A 364 -0.05 -16.86 -17.93
N LEU A 365 1.25 -16.66 -18.06
CA LEU A 365 2.07 -17.20 -19.14
C LEU A 365 3.08 -18.22 -18.62
N GLY A 366 3.19 -19.35 -19.31
CA GLY A 366 4.07 -20.45 -18.93
C GLY A 366 3.91 -21.66 -19.82
N SER A 367 4.78 -22.66 -19.65
CA SER A 367 4.69 -23.90 -20.43
C SER A 367 3.54 -24.79 -19.98
N ASN A 368 3.14 -24.73 -18.70
CA ASN A 368 1.94 -25.37 -18.18
C ASN A 368 1.29 -24.40 -17.17
N VAL A 369 0.08 -23.94 -17.48
CA VAL A 369 -0.62 -22.87 -16.74
C VAL A 369 -2.05 -23.24 -16.35
N TYR A 370 -2.57 -24.38 -16.81
CA TYR A 370 -3.97 -24.76 -16.59
C TYR A 370 -4.28 -25.14 -15.14
N TYR A 371 -3.26 -25.48 -14.35
CA TYR A 371 -3.38 -25.69 -12.89
C TYR A 371 -3.35 -24.38 -12.09
N SER A 372 -3.04 -23.24 -12.72
CA SER A 372 -2.87 -21.97 -12.01
C SER A 372 -4.19 -21.47 -11.45
N ALA A 373 -4.21 -21.14 -10.17
CA ALA A 373 -5.36 -20.48 -9.54
C ALA A 373 -5.47 -18.99 -9.92
N SER A 374 -4.45 -18.43 -10.60
CA SER A 374 -4.39 -16.99 -10.91
C SER A 374 -5.64 -16.49 -11.64
N PRO A 375 -6.12 -17.12 -12.73
CA PRO A 375 -7.30 -16.62 -13.43
C PRO A 375 -8.56 -16.60 -12.56
N ALA A 376 -8.80 -17.63 -11.76
CA ALA A 376 -9.95 -17.68 -10.86
C ALA A 376 -9.87 -16.56 -9.80
N MET A 377 -8.69 -16.32 -9.22
CA MET A 377 -8.49 -15.28 -8.22
C MET A 377 -8.62 -13.86 -8.78
N HIS A 378 -7.95 -13.56 -9.89
CA HIS A 378 -8.02 -12.24 -10.51
C HIS A 378 -9.44 -11.92 -11.00
N ARG A 379 -10.16 -12.90 -11.57
CA ARG A 379 -11.57 -12.73 -11.93
C ARG A 379 -12.45 -12.53 -10.70
N ALA A 380 -12.25 -13.29 -9.62
CA ALA A 380 -12.99 -13.09 -8.38
C ALA A 380 -12.74 -11.69 -7.78
N ALA A 381 -11.50 -11.19 -7.86
CA ALA A 381 -11.18 -9.81 -7.50
C ALA A 381 -11.95 -8.83 -8.40
N TYR A 382 -11.81 -8.92 -9.72
CA TYR A 382 -12.57 -8.05 -10.64
C TYR A 382 -14.07 -8.10 -10.38
N GLU A 383 -14.66 -9.27 -10.15
CA GLU A 383 -16.07 -9.43 -9.80
C GLU A 383 -16.43 -8.77 -8.47
N HIS A 384 -15.60 -8.95 -7.43
CA HIS A 384 -15.82 -8.37 -6.12
C HIS A 384 -15.87 -6.84 -6.18
N TYR A 385 -14.96 -6.24 -6.94
CA TYR A 385 -14.88 -4.78 -7.08
C TYR A 385 -15.79 -4.22 -8.19
N SER A 386 -16.25 -5.04 -9.15
CA SER A 386 -17.15 -4.64 -10.24
C SER A 386 -18.64 -4.86 -9.96
N LYS A 387 -19.04 -5.81 -9.09
CA LYS A 387 -20.46 -6.05 -8.75
C LYS A 387 -21.04 -4.90 -7.91
N SER A 388 -22.27 -4.51 -8.24
CA SER A 388 -23.10 -3.57 -7.49
C SER A 388 -24.30 -4.33 -6.93
N VAL A 389 -24.22 -4.87 -5.71
CA VAL A 389 -25.37 -5.49 -5.05
C VAL A 389 -25.27 -5.30 -3.53
N PRO A 390 -26.38 -4.98 -2.82
CA PRO A 390 -26.46 -5.00 -1.36
C PRO A 390 -26.15 -6.41 -0.86
N ARG A 391 -25.28 -6.56 0.14
CA ARG A 391 -25.04 -7.87 0.73
C ARG A 391 -26.24 -8.29 1.56
N ASP A 392 -26.94 -9.30 1.09
CA ASP A 392 -27.69 -10.20 1.97
C ASP A 392 -26.69 -10.90 2.91
N ARG A 393 -26.97 -10.86 4.21
CA ARG A 393 -26.01 -11.14 5.31
C ARG A 393 -25.82 -12.65 5.60
N THR A 394 -25.88 -13.51 4.59
CA THR A 394 -26.00 -14.98 4.81
C THR A 394 -25.02 -15.83 4.01
N ALA A 395 -23.83 -15.33 3.69
CA ALA A 395 -22.74 -16.16 3.17
C ALA A 395 -21.83 -16.64 4.31
N PRO A 396 -21.65 -17.96 4.52
CA PRO A 396 -20.75 -18.47 5.54
C PRO A 396 -19.29 -18.12 5.21
N THR A 397 -18.56 -17.64 6.21
CA THR A 397 -17.10 -17.55 6.20
C THR A 397 -16.49 -18.91 5.83
N PRO A 398 -15.46 -18.97 4.96
CA PRO A 398 -14.77 -20.23 4.70
C PRO A 398 -14.20 -20.76 6.02
N PRO A 399 -14.24 -22.08 6.25
CA PRO A 399 -13.74 -22.65 7.50
C PRO A 399 -12.25 -22.33 7.66
N ASN A 400 -11.89 -21.78 8.82
CA ASN A 400 -10.51 -21.78 9.30
C ASN A 400 -10.05 -23.23 9.40
N GLN A 401 -9.38 -23.74 8.37
CA GLN A 401 -8.75 -25.05 8.46
C GLN A 401 -7.55 -24.94 9.40
N PRO A 402 -7.42 -25.85 10.38
CA PRO A 402 -6.29 -25.87 11.29
C PRO A 402 -4.99 -26.14 10.53
N PHE A 403 -3.91 -25.45 10.91
CA PHE A 403 -2.56 -25.73 10.42
C PHE A 403 -2.19 -27.18 10.72
N ALA A 404 -1.84 -27.95 9.69
CA ALA A 404 -1.35 -29.32 9.87
C ALA A 404 0.12 -29.28 10.32
N PHE A 405 0.40 -29.92 11.46
CA PHE A 405 1.76 -30.05 11.99
C PHE A 405 2.45 -31.24 11.32
N LEU A 406 3.67 -31.02 10.82
CA LEU A 406 4.51 -32.09 10.24
C LEU A 406 5.22 -32.92 11.32
N THR A 407 5.40 -32.31 12.49
CA THR A 407 5.91 -32.84 13.77
C THR A 407 5.46 -31.84 14.85
N PRO A 408 5.47 -32.15 16.16
CA PRO A 408 4.97 -31.23 17.21
C PRO A 408 5.66 -29.84 17.26
N CYS A 409 6.68 -29.58 16.43
CA CYS A 409 7.45 -28.33 16.43
C CYS A 409 7.46 -27.57 15.08
N TYR A 410 6.88 -28.07 13.98
CA TYR A 410 6.91 -27.37 12.67
C TYR A 410 5.52 -27.15 12.06
N GLU A 411 5.27 -25.93 11.60
CA GLU A 411 4.04 -25.52 10.90
C GLU A 411 4.19 -25.60 9.37
N ARG A 412 3.17 -26.16 8.69
CA ARG A 412 3.06 -26.21 7.22
C ARG A 412 2.12 -25.11 6.71
N ILE A 413 2.56 -24.34 5.72
CA ILE A 413 1.74 -23.32 5.04
C ILE A 413 1.42 -23.78 3.62
N ASN A 414 0.13 -24.03 3.32
CA ASN A 414 -0.35 -24.42 1.99
C ASN A 414 -1.00 -23.26 1.20
N PHE A 415 -1.12 -22.06 1.76
CA PHE A 415 -1.84 -20.91 1.16
C PHE A 415 -0.93 -19.85 0.51
N MET A 416 0.33 -20.21 0.24
CA MET A 416 1.34 -19.27 -0.21
C MET A 416 1.02 -18.65 -1.57
N GLU A 417 0.49 -19.45 -2.51
CA GLU A 417 0.08 -18.91 -3.81
C GLU A 417 -1.05 -17.89 -3.69
N ILE A 418 -2.00 -18.01 -2.74
CA ILE A 418 -3.03 -16.96 -2.53
C ILE A 418 -2.37 -15.62 -2.14
N ILE A 419 -1.30 -15.65 -1.36
CA ILE A 419 -0.56 -14.45 -0.96
C ILE A 419 0.33 -13.93 -2.10
N ILE A 420 1.01 -14.82 -2.85
CA ILE A 420 1.74 -14.47 -4.09
C ILE A 420 0.78 -13.81 -5.08
N LEU A 421 -0.42 -14.35 -5.20
CA LEU A 421 -1.45 -13.87 -6.10
C LEU A 421 -2.08 -12.58 -5.59
N LYS A 422 -2.26 -12.37 -4.27
CA LYS A 422 -2.64 -11.06 -3.71
C LYS A 422 -1.59 -10.00 -4.00
N CYS A 423 -0.31 -10.28 -3.76
CA CYS A 423 0.79 -9.36 -4.08
C CYS A 423 0.96 -9.13 -5.59
N SER A 424 0.64 -10.13 -6.41
CA SER A 424 0.63 -9.99 -7.88
C SER A 424 -0.57 -9.20 -8.37
N CYS A 425 -1.75 -9.34 -7.74
CA CYS A 425 -2.88 -8.45 -7.93
C CYS A 425 -2.47 -7.01 -7.64
N GLU A 426 -1.87 -6.73 -6.47
CA GLU A 426 -1.44 -5.37 -6.10
C GLU A 426 -0.40 -4.77 -7.07
N ALA A 427 0.46 -5.61 -7.67
CA ALA A 427 1.49 -5.17 -8.61
C ALA A 427 1.03 -5.06 -10.07
N LEU A 428 0.10 -5.92 -10.51
CA LEU A 428 -0.48 -5.88 -11.86
C LEU A 428 -1.70 -4.95 -11.95
N LEU A 429 -2.37 -4.72 -10.82
CA LEU A 429 -3.64 -4.01 -10.71
C LEU A 429 -3.53 -3.04 -9.55
N ILE A 430 -3.47 -1.74 -9.84
CA ILE A 430 -3.74 -0.76 -8.78
C ILE A 430 -5.23 -0.83 -8.43
N GLN A 431 -5.62 -0.47 -7.20
CA GLN A 431 -7.02 -0.38 -6.76
C GLN A 431 -7.98 0.23 -7.82
N SER A 432 -7.56 1.29 -8.51
CA SER A 432 -8.34 1.90 -9.62
C SER A 432 -8.51 1.00 -10.84
N THR A 433 -7.59 0.09 -11.09
CA THR A 433 -7.65 -0.91 -12.18
C THR A 433 -8.62 -2.06 -11.88
N ILE A 434 -8.83 -2.42 -10.61
CA ILE A 434 -9.66 -3.57 -10.22
C ILE A 434 -11.17 -3.32 -10.43
N VAL A 435 -11.57 -2.04 -10.50
CA VAL A 435 -12.97 -1.62 -10.76
C VAL A 435 -13.32 -1.65 -12.25
N MET A 436 -12.35 -1.92 -13.13
CA MET A 436 -12.55 -1.98 -14.58
C MET A 436 -12.85 -3.40 -15.09
N PRO A 437 -13.56 -3.54 -16.22
CA PRO A 437 -13.92 -4.84 -16.78
C PRO A 437 -12.74 -5.46 -17.55
N HIS A 438 -11.63 -5.71 -16.85
CA HIS A 438 -10.50 -6.45 -17.39
C HIS A 438 -10.79 -7.95 -17.44
N THR A 439 -10.06 -8.65 -18.30
CA THR A 439 -10.03 -10.11 -18.33
C THR A 439 -8.72 -10.61 -17.76
N PHE A 440 -8.74 -11.80 -17.15
CA PHE A 440 -7.53 -12.48 -16.73
C PHE A 440 -7.63 -13.96 -17.07
N ASP A 441 -6.74 -14.44 -17.93
CA ASP A 441 -6.79 -15.79 -18.48
C ASP A 441 -5.43 -16.49 -18.44
N ALA A 442 -5.43 -17.82 -18.45
CA ALA A 442 -4.21 -18.60 -18.62
C ALA A 442 -3.92 -18.77 -20.11
N ARG A 443 -2.67 -18.53 -20.52
CA ARG A 443 -2.21 -18.77 -21.88
C ARG A 443 -0.90 -19.54 -21.85
N GLN A 444 -0.94 -20.74 -22.43
CA GLN A 444 0.26 -21.54 -22.59
C GLN A 444 1.16 -20.91 -23.66
N CYS A 445 2.45 -20.80 -23.35
CA CYS A 445 3.48 -20.34 -24.29
C CYS A 445 4.59 -21.39 -24.36
N LYS A 446 5.05 -21.69 -25.57
CA LYS A 446 6.12 -22.68 -25.83
C LYS A 446 7.50 -22.03 -25.88
N SER A 447 7.57 -20.76 -26.26
CA SER A 447 8.82 -20.02 -26.42
C SER A 447 8.75 -18.63 -25.77
N ILE A 448 9.92 -18.04 -25.57
CA ILE A 448 10.03 -16.65 -25.09
C ILE A 448 9.61 -15.65 -26.17
N GLU A 449 9.74 -16.01 -27.45
CA GLU A 449 9.28 -15.20 -28.58
C GLU A 449 7.76 -15.04 -28.58
N GLU A 450 7.01 -16.10 -28.23
CA GLU A 450 5.56 -16.01 -28.06
C GLU A 450 5.18 -15.07 -26.92
N VAL A 451 5.93 -15.11 -25.81
CA VAL A 451 5.74 -14.18 -24.68
C VAL A 451 6.04 -12.75 -25.10
N ASP A 452 7.13 -12.50 -25.84
CA ASP A 452 7.48 -11.16 -26.34
C ASP A 452 6.42 -10.63 -27.32
N TRP A 453 5.91 -11.47 -28.21
CA TRP A 453 4.93 -11.06 -29.21
C TRP A 453 3.63 -10.51 -28.61
N LEU A 454 3.23 -10.97 -27.42
CA LEU A 454 2.01 -10.51 -26.74
C LEU A 454 1.99 -9.01 -26.45
N ARG A 455 3.14 -8.36 -26.29
CA ARG A 455 3.21 -6.91 -26.07
C ARG A 455 2.65 -6.10 -27.24
N SER A 456 2.70 -6.67 -28.44
CA SER A 456 2.15 -6.06 -29.66
C SER A 456 0.61 -6.06 -29.66
N GLY A 457 -0.02 -6.85 -28.79
CA GLY A 457 -1.47 -6.90 -28.66
C GLY A 457 -2.03 -5.57 -28.14
N HIS A 458 -2.96 -4.98 -28.88
CA HIS A 458 -3.55 -3.69 -28.54
C HIS A 458 -4.18 -3.67 -27.14
N SER A 459 -4.84 -4.75 -26.72
CA SER A 459 -5.49 -4.88 -25.42
C SER A 459 -4.64 -5.54 -24.34
N PHE A 460 -3.35 -5.86 -24.56
CA PHE A 460 -2.52 -6.52 -23.55
C PHE A 460 -2.27 -5.62 -22.33
N GLY A 461 -2.79 -5.97 -21.16
CA GLY A 461 -2.66 -5.17 -19.93
C GLY A 461 -1.45 -5.52 -19.06
N GLY A 462 -0.95 -6.75 -19.18
CA GLY A 462 0.15 -7.27 -18.36
C GLY A 462 0.09 -8.78 -18.22
N ALA A 463 1.10 -9.37 -17.59
CA ALA A 463 1.13 -10.81 -17.38
C ALA A 463 1.86 -11.23 -16.11
N SER A 464 1.33 -12.27 -15.46
CA SER A 464 2.06 -13.11 -14.50
C SER A 464 2.82 -14.19 -15.26
N LEU A 465 4.09 -14.40 -14.94
CA LEU A 465 4.92 -15.44 -15.54
C LEU A 465 5.11 -16.59 -14.56
N THR A 466 4.97 -17.82 -15.06
CA THR A 466 5.40 -19.04 -14.38
C THR A 466 6.60 -19.67 -15.09
N ALA A 467 7.03 -20.84 -14.64
CA ALA A 467 8.10 -21.60 -15.27
C ALA A 467 7.78 -21.87 -16.76
N PRO A 468 8.79 -21.89 -17.65
CA PRO A 468 10.22 -21.70 -17.41
C PRO A 468 10.73 -20.26 -17.66
N PHE A 469 9.83 -19.30 -17.93
CA PHE A 469 10.23 -18.02 -18.54
C PHE A 469 10.78 -16.96 -17.58
N LYS A 470 10.65 -17.14 -16.26
CA LYS A 470 10.99 -16.11 -15.25
C LYS A 470 12.42 -15.54 -15.37
N VAL A 471 13.40 -16.35 -15.76
CA VAL A 471 14.79 -15.89 -15.93
C VAL A 471 15.05 -15.41 -17.35
N ALA A 472 14.54 -16.15 -18.35
CA ALA A 472 14.81 -15.86 -19.76
C ALA A 472 14.23 -14.52 -20.21
N ILE A 473 13.05 -14.13 -19.70
CA ILE A 473 12.33 -12.91 -20.12
C ILE A 473 13.07 -11.62 -19.79
N MET A 474 14.03 -11.66 -18.85
CA MET A 474 14.75 -10.47 -18.39
C MET A 474 15.45 -9.75 -19.54
N SER A 475 15.95 -10.48 -20.54
CA SER A 475 16.62 -9.90 -21.72
C SER A 475 15.67 -9.17 -22.68
N ARG A 476 14.36 -9.37 -22.54
CA ARG A 476 13.31 -8.70 -23.33
C ARG A 476 12.70 -7.49 -22.60
N CYS A 477 12.97 -7.34 -21.29
CA CYS A 477 12.52 -6.19 -20.51
C CYS A 477 13.48 -5.01 -20.75
N GLU A 478 12.94 -3.81 -20.98
CA GLU A 478 13.73 -2.58 -21.09
C GLU A 478 14.14 -2.04 -19.73
N HIS A 479 13.24 -2.19 -18.76
CA HIS A 479 13.45 -1.76 -17.39
C HIS A 479 13.09 -2.90 -16.43
N LEU A 480 13.84 -3.00 -15.34
CA LEU A 480 13.64 -3.99 -14.28
C LEU A 480 13.53 -3.27 -12.95
N SER A 481 12.68 -3.78 -12.05
CA SER A 481 12.66 -3.30 -10.67
C SER A 481 13.99 -3.61 -9.98
N SER A 482 14.31 -2.86 -8.92
CA SER A 482 15.49 -3.13 -8.08
C SER A 482 15.44 -4.55 -7.49
N HIS A 483 14.24 -5.01 -7.12
CA HIS A 483 14.01 -6.38 -6.64
C HIS A 483 14.20 -7.43 -7.73
N ALA A 484 13.61 -7.24 -8.92
CA ALA A 484 13.76 -8.19 -10.03
C ALA A 484 15.22 -8.30 -10.49
N THR A 485 15.96 -7.19 -10.47
CA THR A 485 17.39 -7.13 -10.76
C THR A 485 18.19 -7.91 -9.72
N ALA A 486 17.96 -7.66 -8.43
CA ALA A 486 18.66 -8.34 -7.32
C ALA A 486 18.33 -9.85 -7.26
N ILE A 487 17.09 -10.22 -7.55
CA ILE A 487 16.64 -11.62 -7.63
C ILE A 487 17.17 -12.29 -8.89
N GLY A 488 17.36 -11.53 -9.97
CA GLY A 488 17.60 -11.99 -11.34
C GLY A 488 16.54 -12.96 -11.84
N ALA A 489 15.27 -12.62 -11.61
CA ALA A 489 14.11 -13.27 -12.20
C ALA A 489 12.91 -12.31 -12.18
N VAL A 490 12.04 -12.40 -13.17
CA VAL A 490 10.82 -11.61 -13.34
C VAL A 490 9.61 -12.55 -13.30
N ASN A 491 8.61 -12.25 -12.48
CA ASN A 491 7.32 -12.95 -12.50
C ASN A 491 6.15 -12.04 -12.93
N THR A 492 6.38 -10.73 -13.07
CA THR A 492 5.35 -9.75 -13.39
C THR A 492 5.83 -8.89 -14.56
N LEU A 493 5.07 -8.87 -15.65
CA LEU A 493 5.31 -8.03 -16.82
C LEU A 493 4.26 -6.94 -16.93
N LEU A 494 4.74 -5.71 -17.08
CA LEU A 494 3.91 -4.54 -17.39
C LEU A 494 4.31 -3.99 -18.77
N PRO A 495 3.35 -3.74 -19.68
CA PRO A 495 3.64 -3.18 -20.98
C PRO A 495 4.03 -1.70 -20.87
N LEU A 496 5.10 -1.29 -21.54
CA LEU A 496 5.51 0.11 -21.63
C LEU A 496 4.82 0.77 -22.83
N ARG A 497 3.84 1.66 -22.54
CA ARG A 497 2.95 2.31 -23.55
C ARG A 497 2.93 3.84 -23.55
N GLY A 498 3.66 4.49 -22.63
CA GLY A 498 3.90 5.93 -22.64
C GLY A 498 4.42 6.45 -23.98
N LYS A 499 4.12 7.71 -24.26
CA LYS A 499 4.54 8.42 -25.48
C LYS A 499 5.98 8.95 -25.38
N THR A 500 6.48 9.09 -24.16
CA THR A 500 7.82 9.55 -23.80
C THR A 500 8.61 8.40 -23.17
N SER A 501 9.92 8.57 -23.04
CA SER A 501 10.79 7.62 -22.33
C SER A 501 10.65 7.69 -20.79
N SER A 502 9.77 8.53 -20.27
CA SER A 502 9.57 8.69 -18.83
C SER A 502 8.78 7.52 -18.25
N ILE A 503 9.31 6.87 -17.22
CA ILE A 503 8.60 5.79 -16.49
C ILE A 503 7.24 6.28 -15.97
N LEU A 504 7.13 7.56 -15.56
CA LEU A 504 5.88 8.16 -15.09
C LEU A 504 4.80 8.15 -16.18
N ASP A 505 5.18 8.42 -17.43
CA ASP A 505 4.27 8.40 -18.57
C ASP A 505 3.78 6.97 -18.87
N HIS A 506 4.69 5.99 -18.84
CA HIS A 506 4.31 4.58 -18.96
C HIS A 506 3.38 4.13 -17.82
N ALA A 507 3.64 4.54 -16.58
CA ALA A 507 2.78 4.22 -15.44
C ALA A 507 1.39 4.84 -15.58
N ASN A 508 1.27 6.04 -16.13
CA ASN A 508 0.00 6.68 -16.40
C ASN A 508 -0.77 6.02 -17.56
N ALA A 509 -0.08 5.55 -18.59
CA ALA A 509 -0.67 4.91 -19.77
C ALA A 509 -1.15 3.46 -19.56
N ARG A 510 -0.89 2.84 -18.40
CA ARG A 510 -1.16 1.42 -18.14
C ARG A 510 -2.62 0.96 -18.33
N ASN A 511 -3.60 1.86 -18.14
CA ASN A 511 -5.03 1.56 -18.23
C ASN A 511 -5.60 1.94 -19.61
N THR A 512 -4.73 2.19 -20.58
CA THR A 512 -5.08 2.53 -21.97
C THR A 512 -4.65 1.42 -22.92
N ALA A 513 -5.50 1.09 -23.88
CA ALA A 513 -5.16 0.17 -24.96
C ALA A 513 -4.21 0.88 -25.94
N GLY A 514 -3.38 0.08 -26.61
CA GLY A 514 -2.27 0.59 -27.41
C GLY A 514 -1.24 -0.50 -27.66
N THR A 515 -0.34 -0.27 -28.59
CA THR A 515 0.76 -1.21 -28.84
C THR A 515 1.91 -0.87 -27.89
N ALA A 516 2.44 -1.87 -27.18
CA ALA A 516 3.61 -1.67 -26.33
C ALA A 516 4.88 -2.04 -27.09
N THR A 517 5.94 -1.24 -26.91
CA THR A 517 7.23 -1.51 -27.55
C THR A 517 8.09 -2.45 -26.71
N LYS A 518 7.99 -2.39 -25.39
CA LYS A 518 8.83 -3.11 -24.43
C LYS A 518 8.06 -3.46 -23.15
N PHE A 519 8.72 -4.21 -22.27
CA PHE A 519 8.21 -4.54 -20.95
C PHE A 519 9.01 -3.87 -19.83
N TYR A 520 8.31 -3.56 -18.76
CA TYR A 520 8.87 -3.44 -17.43
C TYR A 520 8.70 -4.76 -16.68
N GLY A 521 9.80 -5.28 -16.12
CA GLY A 521 9.82 -6.53 -15.37
C GLY A 521 9.91 -6.31 -13.86
N ASN A 522 9.00 -6.92 -13.12
CA ASN A 522 9.02 -6.93 -11.65
C ASN A 522 8.99 -8.37 -11.10
N ASN A 523 9.29 -8.50 -9.81
CA ASN A 523 9.19 -9.74 -9.07
C ASN A 523 8.36 -9.54 -7.79
N THR A 524 7.22 -10.22 -7.68
CA THR A 524 6.32 -10.20 -6.50
C THR A 524 6.38 -11.48 -5.68
N ASP A 525 7.07 -12.53 -6.15
CA ASP A 525 7.20 -13.78 -5.40
C ASP A 525 7.86 -13.53 -4.03
N TRP A 526 8.89 -12.67 -3.98
CA TRP A 526 9.63 -12.41 -2.75
C TRP A 526 8.80 -11.72 -1.67
N SER A 527 7.95 -10.76 -2.02
CA SER A 527 7.15 -10.00 -1.05
C SER A 527 6.08 -10.89 -0.41
N ALA A 528 5.52 -11.79 -1.21
CA ALA A 528 4.60 -12.80 -0.71
C ALA A 528 5.29 -13.84 0.18
N ILE A 529 6.50 -14.30 -0.17
CA ILE A 529 7.31 -15.17 0.70
C ILE A 529 7.56 -14.49 2.06
N VAL A 530 8.00 -13.21 2.04
CA VAL A 530 8.21 -12.42 3.26
C VAL A 530 6.94 -12.34 4.09
N THR A 531 5.80 -12.09 3.45
CA THR A 531 4.50 -11.99 4.14
C THR A 531 4.08 -13.30 4.79
N CYS A 532 4.24 -14.43 4.08
CA CYS A 532 3.96 -15.76 4.63
C CYS A 532 4.84 -16.05 5.84
N LEU A 533 6.16 -15.88 5.68
CA LEU A 533 7.13 -16.12 6.75
C LEU A 533 6.88 -15.23 7.96
N ARG A 534 6.62 -13.93 7.79
CA ARG A 534 6.32 -13.01 8.91
C ARG A 534 5.08 -13.41 9.69
N ARG A 535 4.08 -14.02 9.05
CA ARG A 535 2.83 -14.42 9.70
C ARG A 535 2.94 -15.74 10.45
N SER A 536 3.86 -16.62 10.05
CA SER A 536 3.95 -17.98 10.58
C SER A 536 5.19 -18.25 11.43
N ILE A 537 6.21 -17.39 11.38
CA ILE A 537 7.39 -17.54 12.25
C ILE A 537 6.98 -17.22 13.69
N SER A 538 7.27 -18.14 14.60
CA SER A 538 7.07 -17.91 16.02
C SER A 538 7.98 -16.80 16.57
N PRO A 539 7.59 -16.05 17.62
CA PRO A 539 8.39 -14.97 18.19
C PRO A 539 9.79 -15.43 18.64
N ARG A 540 9.90 -16.68 19.10
CA ARG A 540 11.16 -17.32 19.50
C ARG A 540 12.14 -17.48 18.33
N ASN A 541 11.61 -17.58 17.12
CA ASN A 541 12.35 -17.73 15.87
C ASN A 541 12.46 -16.39 15.10
N TYR A 542 12.31 -15.25 15.79
CA TYR A 542 12.58 -13.93 15.18
C TYR A 542 13.93 -13.92 14.48
N VAL A 543 13.96 -13.40 13.25
CA VAL A 543 15.12 -13.51 12.37
C VAL A 543 16.27 -12.67 12.89
N GLN A 544 17.35 -13.35 13.28
CA GLN A 544 18.60 -12.76 13.73
C GLN A 544 19.68 -13.03 12.69
N PRO A 545 20.37 -11.99 12.18
CA PRO A 545 21.37 -12.15 11.13
C PRO A 545 22.44 -13.19 11.43
N SER A 546 22.82 -13.37 12.70
CA SER A 546 23.91 -14.25 13.09
C SER A 546 23.55 -15.65 13.55
N ARG A 547 22.26 -15.95 13.68
CA ARG A 547 21.81 -17.22 14.29
C ARG A 547 20.80 -17.94 13.44
N THR A 548 19.91 -17.19 12.80
CA THR A 548 18.82 -17.78 12.05
C THR A 548 19.31 -18.37 10.75
N THR A 549 19.02 -19.65 10.56
CA THR A 549 19.36 -20.40 9.36
C THR A 549 18.12 -20.66 8.51
N GLY A 550 18.23 -20.39 7.21
CA GLY A 550 17.21 -20.70 6.21
C GLY A 550 17.70 -21.80 5.27
N LEU A 551 16.77 -22.63 4.79
CA LEU A 551 17.03 -23.66 3.78
C LEU A 551 16.11 -23.44 2.58
N VAL A 552 16.68 -23.44 1.38
CA VAL A 552 15.95 -23.33 0.11
C VAL A 552 16.22 -24.57 -0.74
N ILE A 553 15.16 -25.19 -1.22
CA ILE A 553 15.21 -26.40 -2.03
C ILE A 553 14.79 -26.07 -3.46
N GLY A 554 15.71 -26.25 -4.40
CA GLY A 554 15.58 -25.85 -5.79
C GLY A 554 16.53 -24.71 -6.19
N ALA A 555 16.68 -24.48 -7.49
CA ALA A 555 17.55 -23.43 -8.05
C ALA A 555 16.89 -22.62 -9.19
N GLY A 556 15.56 -22.68 -9.30
CA GLY A 556 14.78 -21.94 -10.30
C GLY A 556 14.48 -20.48 -9.92
N GLY A 557 13.69 -19.78 -10.74
CA GLY A 557 13.31 -18.37 -10.48
C GLY A 557 12.61 -18.17 -9.13
N MET A 558 11.83 -19.15 -8.69
CA MET A 558 11.16 -19.14 -7.39
C MET A 558 12.13 -19.33 -6.22
N ALA A 559 13.12 -20.22 -6.35
CA ALA A 559 14.18 -20.38 -5.36
C ALA A 559 15.01 -19.10 -5.20
N ARG A 560 15.28 -18.39 -6.32
CA ARG A 560 15.92 -17.07 -6.28
C ARG A 560 15.11 -16.06 -5.47
N ALA A 561 13.80 -15.99 -5.69
CA ALA A 561 12.92 -15.11 -4.92
C ALA A 561 12.87 -15.49 -3.42
N ALA A 562 12.90 -16.79 -3.09
CA ALA A 562 12.94 -17.30 -1.72
C ALA A 562 14.23 -16.89 -0.99
N ILE A 563 15.39 -17.05 -1.62
CA ILE A 563 16.67 -16.60 -1.05
C ILE A 563 16.65 -15.09 -0.80
N TYR A 564 16.17 -14.30 -1.77
CA TYR A 564 16.06 -12.86 -1.62
C TYR A 564 15.10 -12.45 -0.49
N ALA A 565 13.97 -13.15 -0.34
CA ALA A 565 13.04 -12.94 0.77
C ALA A 565 13.69 -13.21 2.13
N LEU A 566 14.46 -14.31 2.27
CA LEU A 566 15.23 -14.61 3.48
C LEU A 566 16.26 -13.51 3.79
N ILE A 567 16.96 -13.00 2.78
CA ILE A 567 17.89 -11.87 2.92
C ILE A 567 17.15 -10.63 3.42
N LYS A 568 15.98 -10.31 2.87
CA LYS A 568 15.16 -9.16 3.28
C LYS A 568 14.58 -9.30 4.69
N LEU A 569 14.33 -10.53 5.16
CA LEU A 569 13.98 -10.80 6.56
C LEU A 569 15.16 -10.64 7.52
N GLY A 570 16.39 -10.56 7.00
CA GLY A 570 17.60 -10.40 7.81
C GLY A 570 18.42 -11.68 7.97
N CYS A 571 18.01 -12.81 7.39
CA CYS A 571 18.77 -14.06 7.46
C CYS A 571 20.08 -13.94 6.66
N ARG A 572 21.19 -14.41 7.22
CA ARG A 572 22.52 -14.41 6.58
C ARG A 572 23.15 -15.80 6.50
N ASN A 573 22.50 -16.82 7.03
CA ASN A 573 22.91 -18.21 6.94
C ASN A 573 21.88 -18.95 6.08
N ILE A 574 22.13 -19.05 4.78
CA ILE A 574 21.18 -19.63 3.82
C ILE A 574 21.82 -20.84 3.15
N PHE A 575 21.18 -21.99 3.26
CA PHE A 575 21.59 -23.22 2.60
C PHE A 575 20.70 -23.51 1.39
N ILE A 576 21.30 -24.01 0.32
CA ILE A 576 20.62 -24.32 -0.93
C ILE A 576 20.87 -25.79 -1.25
N TYR A 577 19.80 -26.53 -1.48
CA TYR A 577 19.86 -27.90 -1.98
C TYR A 577 19.17 -27.98 -3.35
N ASN A 578 19.81 -28.62 -4.32
CA ASN A 578 19.23 -28.83 -5.64
C ASN A 578 19.77 -30.12 -6.27
N ARG A 579 18.94 -30.82 -7.06
CA ARG A 579 19.33 -32.08 -7.74
C ARG A 579 20.62 -31.93 -8.54
N THR A 580 20.77 -30.82 -9.25
CA THR A 580 22.00 -30.49 -9.99
C THR A 580 22.80 -29.47 -9.20
N ARG A 581 23.93 -29.89 -8.64
CA ARG A 581 24.81 -29.07 -7.79
C ARG A 581 25.25 -27.76 -8.45
N SER A 582 25.71 -27.83 -9.70
CA SER A 582 26.18 -26.63 -10.44
C SER A 582 25.12 -25.53 -10.55
N ASN A 583 23.84 -25.89 -10.60
CA ASN A 583 22.75 -24.91 -10.59
C ASN A 583 22.61 -24.21 -9.23
N ALA A 584 22.74 -24.95 -8.12
CA ALA A 584 22.74 -24.36 -6.77
C ALA A 584 23.97 -23.48 -6.55
N GLU A 585 25.15 -23.89 -7.00
CA GLU A 585 26.39 -23.11 -6.91
C GLU A 585 26.29 -21.79 -7.67
N ARG A 586 25.70 -21.80 -8.87
CA ARG A 586 25.46 -20.57 -9.64
C ARG A 586 24.52 -19.61 -8.91
N VAL A 587 23.48 -20.12 -8.26
CA VAL A 587 22.55 -19.30 -7.47
C VAL A 587 23.23 -18.78 -6.19
N ALA A 588 23.97 -19.63 -5.47
CA ALA A 588 24.73 -19.23 -4.29
C ALA A 588 25.77 -18.15 -4.62
N GLY A 589 26.53 -18.33 -5.69
CA GLY A 589 27.53 -17.36 -6.16
C GLY A 589 26.91 -16.00 -6.49
N HIS A 590 25.74 -15.99 -7.15
CA HIS A 590 24.99 -14.77 -7.45
C HIS A 590 24.64 -13.99 -6.16
N PHE A 591 24.03 -14.64 -5.17
CA PHE A 591 23.62 -13.95 -3.94
C PHE A 591 24.79 -13.63 -3.00
N ASN A 592 25.88 -14.40 -3.02
CA ASN A 592 27.12 -14.07 -2.32
C ASN A 592 27.81 -12.83 -2.93
N LYS A 593 27.74 -12.66 -4.25
CA LYS A 593 28.19 -11.42 -4.90
C LYS A 593 27.31 -10.24 -4.48
N TYR A 594 25.98 -10.38 -4.62
CA TYR A 594 25.02 -9.36 -4.20
C TYR A 594 25.21 -8.93 -2.73
N ALA A 595 25.39 -9.88 -1.81
CA ALA A 595 25.57 -9.58 -0.40
C ALA A 595 26.85 -8.79 -0.10
N ARG A 596 27.95 -9.02 -0.85
CA ARG A 596 29.18 -8.24 -0.73
C ARG A 596 28.98 -6.81 -1.21
N GLU A 597 28.35 -6.63 -2.38
CA GLU A 597 28.05 -5.32 -2.95
C GLU A 597 27.14 -4.48 -2.04
N GLN A 598 26.21 -5.13 -1.36
CA GLN A 598 25.27 -4.50 -0.42
C GLN A 598 25.79 -4.44 1.03
N GLN A 599 27.03 -4.87 1.29
CA GLN A 599 27.65 -4.88 2.62
C GLN A 599 26.81 -5.63 3.69
N LEU A 600 26.16 -6.72 3.30
CA LEU A 600 25.23 -7.47 4.16
C LEU A 600 25.91 -8.56 5.01
N LEU A 601 27.23 -8.72 4.88
CA LEU A 601 28.00 -9.73 5.61
C LEU A 601 28.02 -9.41 7.10
N ALA A 602 27.67 -10.40 7.93
CA ALA A 602 27.80 -10.24 9.37
C ALA A 602 29.23 -10.59 9.83
N ARG A 603 29.63 -10.05 10.98
CA ARG A 603 31.01 -10.18 11.53
C ARG A 603 31.52 -11.62 11.69
N HIS A 604 30.63 -12.61 11.71
CA HIS A 604 30.92 -14.03 11.93
C HIS A 604 30.85 -14.87 10.63
N ASN A 605 30.53 -14.29 9.48
CA ASN A 605 30.66 -14.98 8.19
C ASN A 605 32.16 -15.07 7.85
N VAL A 606 32.87 -16.01 8.48
CA VAL A 606 34.34 -16.18 8.38
C VAL A 606 34.80 -16.31 6.92
N ASP A 607 33.98 -16.93 6.06
CA ASP A 607 34.26 -17.11 4.63
C ASP A 607 33.69 -15.99 3.72
N GLY A 608 33.03 -14.98 4.30
CA GLY A 608 32.39 -13.91 3.54
C GLY A 608 31.21 -14.36 2.66
N ARG A 609 30.58 -15.50 2.98
CA ARG A 609 29.45 -16.08 2.24
C ARG A 609 28.18 -16.09 3.09
N ILE A 610 27.05 -15.75 2.46
CA ILE A 610 25.70 -15.87 3.07
C ILE A 610 24.91 -17.06 2.54
N CYS A 611 25.26 -17.56 1.35
CA CYS A 611 24.63 -18.68 0.67
C CYS A 611 25.62 -19.82 0.50
N GLN A 612 25.22 -21.03 0.90
CA GLN A 612 26.04 -22.23 0.88
C GLN A 612 25.25 -23.37 0.23
N VAL A 613 25.94 -24.27 -0.46
CA VAL A 613 25.31 -25.41 -1.15
C VAL A 613 25.47 -26.66 -0.30
N LEU A 614 24.39 -27.41 -0.11
CA LEU A 614 24.44 -28.74 0.50
C LEU A 614 24.75 -29.77 -0.60
N ASP A 615 25.74 -30.62 -0.32
CA ASP A 615 26.23 -31.60 -1.30
C ASP A 615 25.28 -32.80 -1.43
N SER A 616 24.74 -33.29 -0.30
CA SER A 616 23.77 -34.39 -0.27
C SER A 616 22.66 -34.17 0.76
N SER A 617 21.50 -34.79 0.52
CA SER A 617 20.41 -34.87 1.49
C SER A 617 20.69 -35.86 2.64
N SER A 618 21.65 -36.77 2.45
CA SER A 618 22.03 -37.80 3.43
C SER A 618 23.14 -37.36 4.39
N GLU A 619 23.84 -36.26 4.09
CA GLU A 619 24.91 -35.75 4.94
C GLU A 619 24.37 -35.07 6.20
N PRO A 620 25.11 -35.12 7.33
CA PRO A 620 24.72 -34.40 8.54
C PRO A 620 24.67 -32.89 8.29
N TRP A 621 23.84 -32.20 9.06
CA TRP A 621 23.74 -30.74 8.97
C TRP A 621 25.11 -30.09 9.25
N PRO A 622 25.52 -29.07 8.48
CA PRO A 622 26.85 -28.47 8.62
C PRO A 622 27.17 -27.98 10.04
N ASP A 623 28.35 -28.36 10.54
CA ASP A 623 28.84 -27.96 11.85
C ASP A 623 28.99 -26.44 11.97
N GLY A 624 28.73 -25.89 13.16
CA GLY A 624 28.80 -24.45 13.42
C GLY A 624 27.55 -23.66 13.02
N TYR A 625 26.57 -24.29 12.36
CA TYR A 625 25.28 -23.66 12.01
C TYR A 625 24.12 -24.24 12.79
N GLN A 626 23.15 -23.39 13.17
CA GLN A 626 21.89 -23.86 13.71
C GLN A 626 21.07 -24.57 12.63
N GLN A 627 20.24 -25.53 13.06
CA GLN A 627 19.22 -26.16 12.21
C GLN A 627 18.28 -25.10 11.60
N PRO A 628 17.74 -25.32 10.39
CA PRO A 628 16.96 -24.31 9.70
C PRO A 628 15.58 -24.13 10.37
N THR A 629 15.24 -22.89 10.69
CA THR A 629 13.92 -22.52 11.23
C THR A 629 12.96 -22.03 10.15
N MET A 630 13.46 -21.80 8.94
CA MET A 630 12.67 -21.46 7.74
C MET A 630 13.13 -22.36 6.59
N VAL A 631 12.24 -23.23 6.11
CA VAL A 631 12.52 -24.12 4.98
C VAL A 631 11.56 -23.79 3.84
N LEU A 632 12.09 -23.55 2.64
CA LEU A 632 11.31 -23.20 1.45
C LEU A 632 11.54 -24.25 0.36
N SER A 633 10.48 -24.98 0.00
CA SER A 633 10.47 -25.95 -1.09
C SER A 633 9.97 -25.30 -2.38
N CYS A 634 10.88 -25.04 -3.31
CA CYS A 634 10.62 -24.39 -4.60
C CYS A 634 10.71 -25.37 -5.79
N ILE A 635 10.58 -26.66 -5.52
CA ILE A 635 10.52 -27.69 -6.56
C ILE A 635 9.08 -27.83 -7.07
N PRO A 636 8.87 -27.97 -8.39
CA PRO A 636 7.53 -28.13 -8.94
C PRO A 636 6.92 -29.47 -8.51
N ALA A 637 5.66 -29.46 -8.10
CA ALA A 637 4.91 -30.66 -7.71
C ALA A 637 4.50 -31.52 -8.92
N SER A 638 4.37 -30.92 -10.11
CA SER A 638 4.09 -31.61 -11.38
C SER A 638 5.30 -31.56 -12.30
N GLY A 639 5.56 -32.67 -12.99
CA GLY A 639 6.52 -32.72 -14.08
C GLY A 639 6.09 -31.88 -15.27
N THR A 640 7.03 -31.45 -16.10
CA THR A 640 6.73 -31.08 -17.49
C THR A 640 6.44 -32.36 -18.30
N ASP A 641 5.75 -32.29 -19.44
CA ASP A 641 5.46 -33.47 -20.28
C ASP A 641 6.72 -34.30 -20.60
N ASP A 642 7.90 -33.67 -20.59
CA ASP A 642 9.21 -34.31 -20.84
C ASP A 642 10.01 -34.73 -19.58
N ALA A 643 9.53 -34.49 -18.35
CA ALA A 643 10.26 -34.85 -17.14
C ALA A 643 9.31 -35.22 -15.98
N PRO A 644 9.40 -36.44 -15.40
CA PRO A 644 8.54 -36.83 -14.28
C PRO A 644 8.73 -35.92 -13.07
N PRO A 645 7.70 -35.79 -12.19
CA PRO A 645 7.80 -34.99 -10.98
C PRO A 645 9.01 -35.43 -10.14
N VAL A 646 9.80 -34.49 -9.65
CA VAL A 646 10.95 -34.81 -8.80
C VAL A 646 10.44 -35.47 -7.52
N ASP A 647 10.72 -36.75 -7.32
CA ASP A 647 10.40 -37.47 -6.08
C ASP A 647 11.43 -37.13 -5.01
N PHE A 648 11.23 -35.98 -4.38
CA PHE A 648 12.08 -35.49 -3.30
C PHE A 648 11.33 -35.61 -1.97
N ARG A 649 11.92 -36.33 -1.02
CA ARG A 649 11.49 -36.37 0.38
C ARG A 649 12.47 -35.59 1.23
N MET A 650 11.93 -34.68 2.04
CA MET A 650 12.75 -33.87 2.94
C MET A 650 13.36 -34.76 4.04
N PRO A 651 14.70 -34.76 4.23
CA PRO A 651 15.32 -35.50 5.32
C PRO A 651 14.79 -35.06 6.69
N PRO A 652 14.36 -35.98 7.58
CA PRO A 652 13.87 -35.61 8.91
C PRO A 652 14.91 -34.82 9.72
N GLN A 653 16.20 -35.05 9.46
CA GLN A 653 17.29 -34.33 10.12
C GLN A 653 17.29 -32.82 9.89
N TRP A 654 16.75 -32.33 8.77
CA TRP A 654 16.64 -30.90 8.48
C TRP A 654 15.49 -30.23 9.25
N LEU A 655 14.61 -31.01 9.89
CA LEU A 655 13.46 -30.56 10.66
C LEU A 655 13.65 -30.74 12.18
N LYS A 656 14.91 -30.78 12.63
CA LYS A 656 15.27 -31.01 14.05
C LYS A 656 15.57 -29.75 14.84
N SER A 657 15.11 -28.57 14.40
CA SER A 657 15.31 -27.35 15.20
C SER A 657 14.65 -27.48 16.58
N PRO A 658 15.37 -27.26 17.69
CA PRO A 658 14.80 -27.36 19.04
C PRO A 658 13.79 -26.25 19.36
N THR A 659 13.79 -25.18 18.57
CA THR A 659 12.82 -24.08 18.67
C THR A 659 11.69 -24.20 17.66
N GLY A 660 11.64 -25.30 16.91
CA GLY A 660 10.72 -25.49 15.80
C GLY A 660 11.05 -24.62 14.59
N GLY A 661 10.13 -24.55 13.64
CA GLY A 661 10.28 -23.74 12.45
C GLY A 661 9.07 -23.78 11.53
N VAL A 662 9.23 -23.18 10.35
CA VAL A 662 8.18 -23.09 9.32
C VAL A 662 8.68 -23.77 8.05
N VAL A 663 7.84 -24.64 7.48
CA VAL A 663 8.07 -25.19 6.13
C VAL A 663 7.04 -24.58 5.18
N VAL A 664 7.56 -24.00 4.11
CA VAL A 664 6.78 -23.34 3.07
C VAL A 664 6.94 -24.13 1.77
N GLU A 665 5.84 -24.75 1.31
CA GLU A 665 5.75 -25.39 0.00
C GLU A 665 5.17 -24.39 -1.00
N VAL A 666 5.87 -24.10 -2.09
CA VAL A 666 5.41 -23.06 -3.03
C VAL A 666 4.49 -23.63 -4.13
N SER A 667 4.38 -24.95 -4.30
CA SER A 667 3.56 -25.58 -5.35
C SER A 667 2.08 -25.79 -4.98
N LEU A 668 1.14 -25.42 -5.87
CA LEU A 668 -0.33 -25.52 -5.70
C LEU A 668 -0.96 -26.92 -5.70
N VAL A 669 -0.30 -27.95 -6.22
CA VAL A 669 -0.96 -29.25 -6.39
C VAL A 669 -1.01 -29.97 -5.05
N PRO A 670 -2.20 -30.32 -4.52
CA PRO A 670 -2.33 -30.97 -3.23
C PRO A 670 -1.78 -32.39 -3.32
N PHE A 671 -0.52 -32.55 -2.93
CA PHE A 671 0.01 -33.86 -2.59
C PHE A 671 -0.17 -34.07 -1.09
N ALA A 672 -1.30 -34.68 -0.73
CA ALA A 672 -1.55 -35.25 0.60
C ALA A 672 -0.63 -36.45 0.94
N ASN A 673 0.45 -36.71 0.18
CA ASN A 673 1.21 -37.97 0.30
C ASN A 673 2.74 -37.80 0.36
N ARG A 674 3.32 -36.59 0.25
CA ARG A 674 4.79 -36.42 0.26
C ARG A 674 5.39 -35.95 1.59
N LEU A 675 4.57 -35.36 2.45
CA LEU A 675 4.95 -34.93 3.79
C LEU A 675 4.12 -35.62 4.89
N ASP A 676 3.13 -36.43 4.53
CA ASP A 676 2.15 -37.00 5.47
C ASP A 676 2.63 -38.39 6.02
N SER A 677 3.93 -38.68 5.94
CA SER A 677 4.55 -39.89 6.49
C SER A 677 5.65 -39.59 7.52
N PHE A 678 5.52 -38.47 8.24
CA PHE A 678 6.34 -38.13 9.41
C PHE A 678 5.62 -38.47 10.72
#